data_AF-A0A951DMG0-F1
#
_entry.id   AF-A0A951DMG0-F1
#
_cell.length_a   1.000
_cell.length_b   1.000
_cell.length_c   1.000
_cell.angle_alpha   90.00
_cell.angle_beta   90.00
_cell.angle_gamma   90.00
#
_symmetry.space_group_name_H-M   'P 1'
#
loop_
_entity.id
_entity.type
_entity.pdbx_description
1 polymer ?
#
loop_
_entity_poly.entity_id
_entity_poly.type
_entity_poly.pdbx_seq_one_letter_code
_entity_poly.pdbx_strand_id
1 'polypeptide(L)'
;MRIARRWQRGLTLVEVMAAVAILAILIFASTTLTVSTERLTRFNSDRQFGTQKAIAIMEELKSVAQSTTGSLIVLDAYDDGINTPPELTIQDVSSPADKLSGNTNLRGRWLYLRQISVAPIAGQSTRGVRRVQVTIFKNEPTGPRVIAEVSSVIRTLSTVTPPTQVYDVYLIAIENVPGWWVYKVNLQAAVTGAINELQARNPGLEFRTHLITKLAYGRDLEYRPYINTVADSYADINSVYFYPGKLPSSSTANPPGIAAYYSAADFQANIRTDDTPSLPNDYSADNPNPYALADQYNHAMRFYDEKALYDSRVAATNASGDKAYKDEEPTYRLLLDDMVMNPSKYTNAIIINLHGELFPFPPIRNYSDAAKVPGQTSSPDLRYIRAVTHPEYLAYDTGTDMNLRVYAYETVAGKKGGNDQDAFLGANTPICVVIRGVNLTGGAVSVQRLEGGTTQTGAAATGTWDYVWSTAPTGPSSLPTPNRMYATVNYVAGSTLIKLYRTPYRALQCTNSNCGTSNRQGLASTARFYNMNYIPSPVENVSGGTTPFSVDLTDNSTTGEKNTARWKIHINAATLNSTLTAASQPINTHLQIETSIGEPTGIDGLPESHEYPTEVQPMNHSVTYLWRGTNTWLYGDGTEANPPNLPITERFQFIGDPRHCPYADLKKGFAGATANSPLGMGFNPYFDDMEDSTDGNHEGDWGLYHNNGLGIKNDAVYNNGGWDSGDGYLEIDVPRAYQILRTAIVSSRALFTTMTGFSYYYIGIGGEIGYDDANRFPNSIPVSSKPFTGSGGNSTEQSIISPGGVKVIRQYGSGLTSTDYWWGMSWLGELYPDDQYSGGSGYGTTGNLPTGTSSSSFVRVLRSAINPTTNNTLPPGTTFIDALRRTARKGCTTLFWAGSASSTFHHDPNDNLANLTSTATTSPYNEGTEMAGATSGYNYPLLNPIPSNRPFDINLNMTGDNPEDFLNTAYGPTHTMTEVGEFYRHPYNNRRASALISLRNTTTNRVAFVVVNGLSPTGDSGTAFIARWSFLSLIHSYMDAGLYAGTESCTGCPFRIVQLPRVQLVDPNPSTQIVDPANILINWSLSWKRWDGQKYTPSYSNTFSETQAVQYQVLFSQDNGSTWKFVQDGTAGTAWPIGQRLPAGDSRILTGTTTYTLNTPSSDFPEGNVIIRVEAYRSNFSLHYSYHQFTAYVRRTS
;
A
#
# COMPACT_ATOMS: atom_id res chain seq x y z
N MET A 1 -50.98 101.46 59.81
CA MET A 1 -50.09 100.37 59.34
C MET A 1 -50.94 99.35 58.59
N ARG A 2 -50.79 99.29 57.26
CA ARG A 2 -51.46 98.33 56.35
C ARG A 2 -50.80 96.97 56.49
N ILE A 3 -51.60 95.90 56.58
CA ILE A 3 -51.56 94.65 55.80
C ILE A 3 -52.80 93.86 56.23
N ALA A 4 -53.72 93.67 55.27
CA ALA A 4 -55.06 93.15 55.51
C ALA A 4 -55.05 91.63 55.74
N ARG A 5 -55.45 91.20 56.94
CA ARG A 5 -55.89 89.82 57.21
C ARG A 5 -57.22 89.58 56.48
N ARG A 6 -57.16 88.90 55.33
CA ARG A 6 -58.35 88.34 54.69
C ARG A 6 -58.85 87.17 55.52
N TRP A 7 -60.16 87.18 55.76
CA TRP A 7 -60.90 86.28 56.63
C TRP A 7 -60.84 84.84 56.13
N GLN A 8 -60.44 83.90 57.00
CA GLN A 8 -60.74 82.48 56.84
C GLN A 8 -62.24 82.28 57.11
N ARG A 9 -63.03 82.03 56.07
CA ARG A 9 -64.38 81.49 56.21
C ARG A 9 -64.26 79.97 56.34
N GLY A 10 -64.87 79.40 57.38
CA GLY A 10 -64.99 77.95 57.53
C GLY A 10 -65.77 77.34 56.36
N LEU A 11 -65.43 76.11 56.00
CA LEU A 11 -66.07 75.35 54.92
C LEU A 11 -67.58 75.31 55.13
N THR A 12 -68.31 75.81 54.15
CA THR A 12 -69.77 75.75 54.09
C THR A 12 -70.22 74.31 53.80
N LEU A 13 -71.42 73.93 54.25
CA LEU A 13 -72.00 72.60 53.97
C LEU A 13 -71.99 72.28 52.45
N VAL A 14 -72.17 73.30 51.61
CA VAL A 14 -72.11 73.17 50.14
C VAL A 14 -70.71 72.80 49.66
N GLU A 15 -69.66 73.37 50.24
CA GLU A 15 -68.27 73.01 49.91
C GLU A 15 -67.92 71.59 50.36
N VAL A 16 -68.46 71.13 51.50
CA VAL A 16 -68.30 69.73 51.96
C VAL A 16 -69.06 68.77 51.04
N MET A 17 -70.28 69.09 50.63
CA MET A 17 -71.05 68.27 49.67
C MET A 17 -70.37 68.22 48.30
N ALA A 18 -69.82 69.34 47.82
CA ALA A 18 -69.05 69.38 46.57
C ALA A 18 -67.75 68.55 46.68
N ALA A 19 -67.04 68.63 47.81
CA ALA A 19 -65.84 67.82 48.06
C ALA A 19 -66.15 66.31 48.11
N VAL A 20 -67.25 65.90 48.74
CA VAL A 20 -67.70 64.50 48.77
C VAL A 20 -68.12 64.01 47.37
N ALA A 21 -68.80 64.84 46.58
CA ALA A 21 -69.17 64.50 45.20
C ALA A 21 -67.92 64.32 44.32
N ILE A 22 -66.93 65.21 44.43
CA ILE A 22 -65.64 65.08 43.74
C ILE A 22 -64.92 63.80 44.17
N LEU A 23 -64.91 63.49 45.47
CA LEU A 23 -64.30 62.27 45.99
C LEU A 23 -65.01 61.00 45.47
N ALA A 24 -66.34 60.98 45.40
CA ALA A 24 -67.11 59.86 44.86
C ALA A 24 -66.83 59.64 43.36
N ILE A 25 -66.71 60.71 42.57
CA ILE A 25 -66.32 60.65 41.16
C ILE A 25 -64.90 60.10 41.01
N LEU A 26 -63.96 60.54 41.85
CA LEU A 26 -62.58 60.04 41.85
C LEU A 26 -62.50 58.56 42.23
N ILE A 27 -63.27 58.12 43.23
CA ILE A 27 -63.34 56.70 43.62
C ILE A 27 -63.92 55.85 42.47
N PHE A 28 -64.99 56.32 41.82
CA PHE A 28 -65.59 55.62 40.69
C PHE A 28 -64.66 55.54 39.47
N ALA A 29 -63.99 56.64 39.14
CA ALA A 29 -63.00 56.70 38.07
C ALA A 29 -61.80 55.79 38.35
N SER A 30 -61.27 55.80 39.58
CA SER A 30 -60.18 54.93 40.01
C SER A 30 -60.57 53.46 39.93
N THR A 31 -61.76 53.09 40.44
CA THR A 31 -62.26 51.71 40.39
C THR A 31 -62.44 51.23 38.95
N THR A 32 -62.95 52.08 38.05
CA THR A 32 -63.11 51.75 36.63
C THR A 32 -61.76 51.58 35.93
N LEU A 33 -60.77 52.41 36.27
CA LEU A 33 -59.41 52.30 35.76
C LEU A 33 -58.72 51.02 36.25
N THR A 34 -58.84 50.68 37.53
CA THR A 34 -58.28 49.43 38.09
C THR A 34 -58.92 48.21 37.44
N VAL A 35 -60.26 48.17 37.29
CA VAL A 35 -60.96 47.04 36.66
C VAL A 35 -60.60 46.90 35.18
N SER A 36 -60.46 48.01 34.43
CA SER A 36 -60.03 47.96 33.02
C SER A 36 -58.57 47.53 32.88
N THR A 37 -57.68 48.00 33.75
CA THR A 37 -56.26 47.62 33.77
C THR A 37 -56.10 46.14 34.10
N GLU A 38 -56.83 45.63 35.11
CA GLU A 38 -56.82 44.19 35.44
C GLU A 38 -57.33 43.33 34.28
N ARG A 39 -58.39 43.76 33.59
CA ARG A 39 -58.90 43.07 32.40
C ARG A 39 -57.88 43.04 31.27
N LEU A 40 -57.18 44.15 31.03
CA LEU A 40 -56.14 44.25 30.00
C LEU A 40 -54.91 43.40 30.35
N THR A 41 -54.46 43.42 31.60
CA THR A 41 -53.34 42.59 32.07
C THR A 41 -53.65 41.11 31.95
N ARG A 42 -54.86 40.67 32.34
CA ARG A 42 -55.31 39.28 32.15
C ARG A 42 -55.37 38.91 30.67
N PHE A 43 -55.91 39.78 29.83
CA PHE A 43 -55.96 39.56 28.37
C PHE A 43 -54.56 39.38 27.77
N ASN A 44 -53.60 40.22 28.15
CA ASN A 44 -52.22 40.13 27.67
C ASN A 44 -51.53 38.86 28.18
N SER A 45 -51.77 38.48 29.45
CA SER A 45 -51.22 37.25 30.02
C SER A 45 -51.75 35.99 29.31
N ASP A 46 -53.05 35.95 29.01
CA ASP A 46 -53.65 34.82 28.28
C ASP A 46 -53.09 34.73 26.86
N ARG A 47 -52.92 35.86 26.17
CA ARG A 47 -52.34 35.92 24.82
C ARG A 47 -50.88 35.45 24.79
N GLN A 48 -50.08 35.86 25.78
CA GLN A 48 -48.70 35.42 25.91
C GLN A 48 -48.61 33.90 26.12
N PHE A 49 -49.43 33.36 27.02
CA PHE A 49 -49.50 31.92 27.27
C PHE A 49 -49.92 31.14 26.01
N GLY A 50 -51.00 31.58 25.34
CA GLY A 50 -51.48 30.95 24.10
C GLY A 50 -50.43 30.96 22.98
N THR A 51 -49.67 32.04 22.84
CA THR A 51 -48.61 32.14 21.83
C THR A 51 -47.46 31.18 22.13
N GLN A 52 -47.02 31.09 23.39
CA GLN A 52 -45.97 30.15 23.80
C GLN A 52 -46.38 28.69 23.55
N LYS A 53 -47.63 28.34 23.85
CA LYS A 53 -48.15 26.98 23.61
C LYS A 53 -48.31 26.66 22.12
N ALA A 54 -48.79 27.60 21.31
CA ALA A 54 -48.88 27.41 19.87
C ALA A 54 -47.50 27.15 19.23
N ILE A 55 -46.46 27.86 19.67
CA ILE A 55 -45.08 27.63 19.21
C ILE A 55 -44.56 26.27 19.67
N ALA A 56 -44.78 25.90 20.93
CA ALA A 56 -44.34 24.60 21.46
C ALA A 56 -44.94 23.43 20.66
N ILE A 57 -46.25 23.44 20.41
CA ILE A 57 -46.93 22.44 19.59
C ILE A 57 -46.37 22.41 18.15
N MET A 58 -46.06 23.58 17.58
CA MET A 58 -45.45 23.67 16.25
C MET A 58 -44.06 23.01 16.19
N GLU A 59 -43.25 23.17 17.23
CA GLU A 59 -41.94 22.50 17.32
C GLU A 59 -42.06 21.00 17.58
N GLU A 60 -43.05 20.57 18.36
CA GLU A 60 -43.39 19.14 18.51
C GLU A 60 -43.75 18.52 17.15
N LEU A 61 -44.60 19.18 16.35
CA LEU A 61 -45.00 18.71 15.00
C LEU A 61 -43.80 18.65 14.04
N LYS A 62 -42.88 19.62 14.09
CA LYS A 62 -41.64 19.57 13.31
C LYS A 62 -40.75 18.40 13.71
N SER A 63 -40.61 18.15 15.01
CA SER A 63 -39.84 17.02 15.54
C SER A 63 -40.41 15.68 15.06
N VAL A 64 -41.74 15.51 15.07
CA VAL A 64 -42.41 14.30 14.54
C VAL A 64 -42.16 14.15 13.04
N ALA A 65 -42.23 15.25 12.28
CA ALA A 65 -41.94 15.25 10.84
C ALA A 65 -40.49 14.88 10.49
N GLN A 66 -39.55 15.13 11.41
CA GLN A 66 -38.12 14.87 11.24
C GLN A 66 -37.67 13.51 11.80
N SER A 67 -38.32 13.00 12.84
CA SER A 67 -37.95 11.77 13.54
C SER A 67 -38.60 10.51 12.95
N THR A 68 -39.83 10.62 12.43
CA THR A 68 -40.52 9.46 11.85
C THR A 68 -40.12 9.31 10.38
N THR A 69 -39.46 8.21 10.06
CA THR A 69 -38.99 7.90 8.71
C THR A 69 -40.19 7.71 7.77
N GLY A 70 -40.61 8.79 7.10
CA GLY A 70 -41.37 8.70 5.85
C GLY A 70 -42.89 8.52 5.91
N SER A 71 -43.64 9.32 6.67
CA SER A 71 -45.06 9.51 6.29
C SER A 71 -45.68 10.84 6.69
N LEU A 72 -46.04 11.65 5.69
CA LEU A 72 -46.95 12.79 5.85
C LEU A 72 -48.36 12.37 6.30
N ILE A 73 -48.69 11.08 6.27
CA ILE A 73 -49.94 10.54 6.85
C ILE A 73 -49.95 10.75 8.36
N VAL A 74 -48.78 10.72 9.02
CA VAL A 74 -48.67 11.02 10.46
C VAL A 74 -48.98 12.49 10.73
N LEU A 75 -48.48 13.42 9.89
CA LEU A 75 -48.83 14.85 9.98
C LEU A 75 -50.32 15.10 9.67
N ASP A 76 -50.86 14.45 8.64
CA ASP A 76 -52.29 14.57 8.27
C ASP A 76 -53.20 13.97 9.36
N ALA A 77 -52.73 13.00 10.16
CA ALA A 77 -53.45 12.45 11.31
C ALA A 77 -53.55 13.40 12.52
N TYR A 78 -52.70 14.43 12.58
CA TYR A 78 -52.77 15.51 13.58
C TYR A 78 -53.67 16.67 13.16
N ASP A 79 -54.36 16.59 12.02
CA ASP A 79 -55.42 17.56 11.70
C ASP A 79 -56.62 17.34 12.62
N ASP A 80 -56.86 18.28 13.54
CA ASP A 80 -57.98 18.24 14.46
C ASP A 80 -59.32 18.51 13.73
N GLY A 81 -59.29 18.94 12.46
CA GLY A 81 -60.47 19.31 11.69
C GLY A 81 -61.19 20.50 12.34
N ILE A 82 -62.45 20.31 12.75
CA ILE A 82 -63.22 21.30 13.52
C ILE A 82 -63.18 21.07 15.04
N ASN A 83 -62.47 20.04 15.50
CA ASN A 83 -62.39 19.71 16.91
C ASN A 83 -61.42 20.64 17.64
N THR A 84 -61.68 20.88 18.92
CA THR A 84 -60.85 21.76 19.76
C THR A 84 -60.45 21.05 21.06
N PRO A 85 -59.51 20.09 21.03
CA PRO A 85 -59.11 19.33 22.21
C PRO A 85 -58.51 20.23 23.32
N PRO A 86 -58.72 19.89 24.61
CA PRO A 86 -58.17 20.64 25.73
C PRO A 86 -56.69 20.34 26.03
N GLU A 87 -56.09 19.30 25.46
CA GLU A 87 -54.67 18.95 25.62
C GLU A 87 -53.79 19.90 24.79
N LEU A 88 -53.01 20.77 25.42
CA LEU A 88 -52.17 21.76 24.71
C LEU A 88 -50.78 21.21 24.32
N THR A 89 -50.73 19.97 23.85
CA THR A 89 -49.54 19.26 23.34
C THR A 89 -49.97 18.13 22.40
N ILE A 90 -49.07 17.64 21.56
CA ILE A 90 -49.27 16.42 20.75
C ILE A 90 -48.58 15.18 21.36
N GLN A 91 -47.88 15.33 22.48
CA GLN A 91 -47.32 14.21 23.23
C GLN A 91 -48.42 13.46 23.98
N ASP A 92 -48.23 12.16 24.21
CA ASP A 92 -49.18 11.32 24.95
C ASP A 92 -49.28 11.78 26.41
N VAL A 93 -50.34 12.55 26.70
CA VAL A 93 -50.67 13.01 28.05
C VAL A 93 -51.96 12.35 28.54
N SER A 94 -51.96 11.92 29.80
CA SER A 94 -53.12 11.26 30.42
C SER A 94 -54.24 12.23 30.84
N SER A 95 -53.96 13.54 30.86
CA SER A 95 -54.91 14.58 31.27
C SER A 95 -54.48 15.96 30.75
N PRO A 96 -55.43 16.86 30.41
CA PRO A 96 -55.11 18.25 30.07
C PRO A 96 -54.42 19.06 31.17
N ALA A 97 -54.50 18.62 32.43
CA ALA A 97 -53.78 19.24 33.57
C ALA A 97 -52.32 18.77 33.71
N ASP A 98 -51.85 17.84 32.87
CA ASP A 98 -50.45 17.43 32.85
C ASP A 98 -49.53 18.65 32.71
N LYS A 99 -48.36 18.63 33.34
CA LYS A 99 -47.37 19.73 33.26
C LYS A 99 -47.00 20.07 31.82
N LEU A 100 -47.00 19.09 30.91
CA LEU A 100 -46.70 19.27 29.49
C LEU A 100 -47.81 20.06 28.76
N SER A 101 -49.08 19.77 29.04
CA SER A 101 -50.22 20.56 28.54
C SER A 101 -50.30 21.92 29.25
N GLY A 102 -50.18 21.95 30.57
CA GLY A 102 -50.20 23.15 31.39
C GLY A 102 -51.55 23.89 31.38
N ASN A 103 -52.64 23.19 31.07
CA ASN A 103 -53.98 23.78 31.01
C ASN A 103 -54.64 23.77 32.39
N THR A 104 -55.44 24.80 32.67
CA THR A 104 -56.08 24.99 33.98
C THR A 104 -57.57 24.70 33.88
N ASN A 105 -58.10 23.89 34.79
CA ASN A 105 -59.54 23.65 34.88
C ASN A 105 -60.20 24.73 35.76
N LEU A 106 -61.12 25.50 35.20
CA LEU A 106 -61.91 26.49 35.91
C LEU A 106 -63.39 26.09 35.86
N ARG A 107 -63.94 25.73 37.03
CA ARG A 107 -65.37 25.39 37.20
C ARG A 107 -65.87 24.27 36.26
N GLY A 108 -65.06 23.23 36.08
CA GLY A 108 -65.43 22.05 35.27
C GLY A 108 -65.21 22.23 33.76
N ARG A 109 -64.54 23.31 33.33
CA ARG A 109 -64.16 23.55 31.93
C ARG A 109 -62.67 23.87 31.85
N TRP A 110 -62.00 23.34 30.83
CA TRP A 110 -60.62 23.68 30.53
C TRP A 110 -60.53 25.10 29.97
N LEU A 111 -59.63 25.90 30.52
CA LEU A 111 -59.50 27.33 30.21
C LEU A 111 -59.07 27.58 28.77
N TYR A 112 -58.22 26.73 28.22
CA TYR A 112 -57.72 26.83 26.85
C TYR A 112 -58.08 25.60 26.04
N LEU A 113 -58.18 25.76 24.72
CA LEU A 113 -58.37 24.68 23.76
C LEU A 113 -57.40 24.88 22.59
N ARG A 114 -56.95 23.82 21.95
CA ARG A 114 -56.12 23.89 20.73
C ARG A 114 -56.89 23.44 19.50
N GLN A 115 -56.43 23.85 18.32
CA GLN A 115 -56.82 23.29 17.04
C GLN A 115 -55.61 23.30 16.13
N ILE A 116 -55.23 22.13 15.63
CA ILE A 116 -54.21 21.95 14.60
C ILE A 116 -54.93 21.75 13.26
N SER A 117 -54.55 22.51 12.24
CA SER A 117 -55.02 22.33 10.87
C SER A 117 -53.84 22.04 9.97
N VAL A 118 -53.93 20.95 9.21
CA VAL A 118 -52.88 20.50 8.28
C VAL A 118 -53.46 20.43 6.88
N ALA A 119 -52.93 21.25 5.97
CA ALA A 119 -53.44 21.35 4.61
C ALA A 119 -52.33 21.27 3.55
N PRO A 120 -52.59 20.67 2.37
CA PRO A 120 -51.70 20.75 1.23
C PRO A 120 -51.67 22.17 0.65
N ILE A 121 -50.54 22.56 0.05
CA ILE A 121 -50.40 23.85 -0.63
C ILE A 121 -50.95 23.73 -2.05
N ALA A 122 -51.99 24.51 -2.37
CA ALA A 122 -52.58 24.54 -3.70
C ALA A 122 -51.54 24.98 -4.77
N GLY A 123 -51.40 24.20 -5.84
CA GLY A 123 -50.50 24.50 -6.97
C GLY A 123 -49.12 23.82 -6.93
N GLN A 124 -48.79 23.06 -5.89
CA GLN A 124 -47.58 22.19 -5.88
C GLN A 124 -47.99 20.72 -5.78
N SER A 125 -47.59 19.90 -6.76
CA SER A 125 -47.90 18.46 -6.84
C SER A 125 -47.00 17.58 -5.95
N THR A 126 -46.04 18.17 -5.25
CA THR A 126 -45.08 17.45 -4.40
C THR A 126 -45.70 17.13 -3.02
N ARG A 127 -45.81 15.84 -2.70
CA ARG A 127 -46.09 15.34 -1.33
C ARG A 127 -44.90 15.55 -0.38
N GLY A 128 -44.18 16.65 -0.48
CA GLY A 128 -43.00 16.94 0.36
C GLY A 128 -43.23 18.08 1.35
N VAL A 129 -44.41 18.70 1.33
CA VAL A 129 -44.70 19.96 2.03
C VAL A 129 -46.14 19.96 2.58
N ARG A 130 -46.33 20.45 3.82
CA ARG A 130 -47.64 20.75 4.42
C ARG A 130 -47.64 22.15 5.01
N ARG A 131 -48.76 22.87 4.85
CA ARG A 131 -49.05 24.06 5.66
C ARG A 131 -49.71 23.59 6.95
N VAL A 132 -49.09 23.90 8.07
CA VAL A 132 -49.59 23.58 9.41
C VAL A 132 -49.95 24.87 10.11
N GLN A 133 -51.11 24.87 10.76
CA GLN A 133 -51.62 26.00 11.52
C GLN A 133 -52.07 25.51 12.89
N VAL A 134 -51.58 26.17 13.96
CA VAL A 134 -51.94 25.89 15.34
C VAL A 134 -52.64 27.11 15.92
N THR A 135 -53.90 26.94 16.28
CA THR A 135 -54.73 27.99 16.88
C THR A 135 -55.05 27.61 18.33
N ILE A 136 -54.85 28.55 19.26
CA ILE A 136 -55.22 28.41 20.67
C ILE A 136 -56.40 29.32 20.97
N PHE A 137 -57.43 28.72 21.57
CA PHE A 137 -58.64 29.39 22.01
C PHE A 137 -58.66 29.51 23.53
N LYS A 138 -59.28 30.57 24.04
CA LYS A 138 -59.76 30.66 25.41
C LYS A 138 -61.22 30.23 25.45
N ASN A 139 -61.53 29.30 26.33
CA ASN A 139 -62.88 28.76 26.52
C ASN A 139 -63.71 29.72 27.39
N GLU A 140 -64.43 30.65 26.74
CA GLU A 140 -65.31 31.60 27.42
C GLU A 140 -66.77 31.09 27.47
N PRO A 141 -67.61 31.55 28.42
CA PRO A 141 -69.01 31.12 28.51
C PRO A 141 -69.85 31.40 27.25
N THR A 142 -69.44 32.40 26.46
CA THR A 142 -70.05 32.80 25.19
C THR A 142 -69.53 32.03 23.97
N GLY A 143 -68.58 31.11 24.17
CA GLY A 143 -67.91 30.34 23.12
C GLY A 143 -66.39 30.51 23.12
N PRO A 144 -65.66 29.63 22.42
CA PRO A 144 -64.20 29.72 22.31
C PRO A 144 -63.78 30.98 21.55
N ARG A 145 -62.89 31.78 22.14
CA ARG A 145 -62.31 32.98 21.52
C ARG A 145 -60.84 32.73 21.19
N VAL A 146 -60.42 33.00 19.96
CA VAL A 146 -59.01 32.91 19.57
C VAL A 146 -58.16 33.87 20.41
N ILE A 147 -57.06 33.36 20.97
CA ILE A 147 -56.08 34.16 21.72
C ILE A 147 -54.69 34.13 21.07
N ALA A 148 -54.35 33.09 20.31
CA ALA A 148 -53.11 33.00 19.55
C ALA A 148 -53.25 32.08 18.34
N GLU A 149 -52.51 32.38 17.28
CA GLU A 149 -52.46 31.59 16.04
C GLU A 149 -51.04 31.65 15.48
N VAL A 150 -50.49 30.48 15.12
CA VAL A 150 -49.16 30.32 14.52
C VAL A 150 -49.28 29.41 13.31
N SER A 151 -48.77 29.82 12.15
CA SER A 151 -48.74 29.00 10.94
C SER A 151 -47.31 28.85 10.42
N SER A 152 -46.97 27.66 9.93
CA SER A 152 -45.67 27.34 9.33
C SER A 152 -45.82 26.31 8.21
N VAL A 153 -44.75 26.12 7.45
CA VAL A 153 -44.66 25.14 6.38
C VAL A 153 -43.64 24.07 6.77
N ILE A 154 -44.08 22.80 6.86
CA ILE A 154 -43.24 21.66 7.27
C ILE A 154 -42.92 20.79 6.05
N ARG A 155 -41.67 20.32 5.93
CA ARG A 155 -41.20 19.45 4.83
C ARG A 155 -40.74 18.08 5.34
N THR A 156 -40.95 17.02 4.57
CA THR A 156 -40.43 15.66 4.84
C THR A 156 -39.25 15.32 3.94
N LEU A 157 -38.26 14.60 4.48
CA LEU A 157 -37.06 14.18 3.77
C LEU A 157 -37.37 13.02 2.80
N SER A 158 -37.69 13.32 1.54
CA SER A 158 -37.45 12.38 0.45
C SER A 158 -35.96 12.49 0.10
N THR A 159 -35.14 11.54 0.53
CA THR A 159 -33.71 11.48 0.17
C THR A 159 -33.57 11.01 -1.27
N VAL A 160 -33.68 11.95 -2.21
CA VAL A 160 -33.15 11.73 -3.56
C VAL A 160 -31.63 11.82 -3.43
N THR A 161 -30.96 10.68 -3.48
CA THR A 161 -29.50 10.61 -3.56
C THR A 161 -29.05 11.01 -4.97
N PRO A 162 -28.04 11.87 -5.12
CA PRO A 162 -27.56 12.28 -6.44
C PRO A 162 -26.98 11.09 -7.22
N PRO A 163 -26.99 11.12 -8.56
CA PRO A 163 -26.15 10.23 -9.36
C PRO A 163 -24.70 10.32 -8.94
N THR A 164 -24.11 9.16 -8.64
CA THR A 164 -22.76 9.07 -8.07
C THR A 164 -21.79 8.43 -9.06
N GLN A 165 -20.57 8.95 -9.11
CA GLN A 165 -19.42 8.37 -9.80
C GLN A 165 -18.36 8.02 -8.76
N VAL A 166 -17.93 6.76 -8.76
CA VAL A 166 -16.98 6.21 -7.80
C VAL A 166 -15.65 6.02 -8.49
N TYR A 167 -14.60 6.61 -7.93
CA TYR A 167 -13.23 6.50 -8.42
C TYR A 167 -12.37 5.67 -7.48
N ASP A 168 -11.66 4.69 -8.04
CA ASP A 168 -10.68 3.85 -7.35
C ASP A 168 -9.34 4.57 -7.22
N VAL A 169 -8.90 4.79 -5.97
CA VAL A 169 -7.67 5.52 -5.65
C VAL A 169 -6.77 4.66 -4.76
N TYR A 170 -5.56 4.39 -5.23
CA TYR A 170 -4.53 3.65 -4.51
C TYR A 170 -3.59 4.63 -3.80
N LEU A 171 -3.50 4.52 -2.48
CA LEU A 171 -2.68 5.37 -1.63
C LEU A 171 -1.49 4.57 -1.12
N ILE A 172 -0.28 4.93 -1.55
CA ILE A 172 0.96 4.30 -1.09
C ILE A 172 1.40 5.00 0.20
N ALA A 173 1.28 4.29 1.32
CA ALA A 173 1.50 4.81 2.67
C ALA A 173 2.21 3.74 3.53
N ILE A 174 3.41 3.37 3.13
CA ILE A 174 4.17 2.26 3.69
C ILE A 174 4.49 2.46 5.18
N GLU A 175 4.30 1.42 5.97
CA GLU A 175 4.39 1.44 7.44
C GLU A 175 5.82 1.70 7.96
N ASN A 176 6.82 1.08 7.31
CA ASN A 176 8.22 1.10 7.72
C ASN A 176 9.13 1.91 6.79
N VAL A 177 8.54 2.67 5.86
CA VAL A 177 9.26 3.64 5.05
C VAL A 177 8.82 5.04 5.48
N PRO A 178 9.75 5.93 5.85
CA PRO A 178 9.41 7.27 6.31
C PRO A 178 9.00 8.19 5.13
N GLY A 179 8.55 9.42 5.41
CA GLY A 179 8.18 10.42 4.39
C GLY A 179 9.18 11.59 4.32
N TRP A 180 9.51 12.06 3.11
CA TRP A 180 10.43 13.19 2.88
C TRP A 180 9.74 14.34 2.19
N TRP A 181 10.07 15.57 2.59
CA TRP A 181 9.31 16.77 2.22
C TRP A 181 7.90 16.79 2.82
N VAL A 182 7.53 15.74 3.55
CA VAL A 182 6.21 15.47 4.11
C VAL A 182 6.31 14.71 5.43
N TYR A 183 5.38 14.96 6.36
CA TYR A 183 5.31 14.23 7.63
C TYR A 183 4.29 13.08 7.56
N LYS A 184 4.74 11.86 7.21
CA LYS A 184 3.87 10.69 6.92
C LYS A 184 2.83 10.41 8.01
N VAL A 185 3.22 10.49 9.28
CA VAL A 185 2.34 10.24 10.44
C VAL A 185 1.08 11.12 10.41
N ASN A 186 1.18 12.36 9.91
CA ASN A 186 0.05 13.30 9.84
C ASN A 186 -0.67 13.27 8.48
N LEU A 187 -0.06 12.67 7.46
CA LEU A 187 -0.56 12.73 6.08
C LEU A 187 -1.79 11.87 5.85
N GLN A 188 -1.84 10.66 6.40
CA GLN A 188 -2.98 9.77 6.18
C GLN A 188 -4.29 10.39 6.68
N ALA A 189 -4.26 11.00 7.87
CA ALA A 189 -5.40 11.73 8.41
C ALA A 189 -5.75 12.98 7.57
N ALA A 190 -4.74 13.73 7.11
CA ALA A 190 -4.94 14.90 6.26
C ALA A 190 -5.56 14.54 4.90
N VAL A 191 -5.12 13.43 4.29
CA VAL A 191 -5.65 12.87 3.04
C VAL A 191 -7.10 12.42 3.23
N THR A 192 -7.40 11.68 4.30
CA THR A 192 -8.77 11.26 4.61
C THR A 192 -9.69 12.46 4.79
N GLY A 193 -9.21 13.50 5.48
CA GLY A 193 -9.92 14.77 5.60
C GLY A 193 -10.15 15.48 4.26
N ALA A 194 -9.16 15.47 3.37
CA ALA A 194 -9.26 16.06 2.03
C ALA A 194 -10.29 15.34 1.15
N ILE A 195 -10.32 14.01 1.18
CA ILE A 195 -11.32 13.17 0.49
C ILE A 195 -12.72 13.51 0.97
N ASN A 196 -12.94 13.48 2.30
CA ASN A 196 -14.25 13.77 2.89
C ASN A 196 -14.73 15.18 2.54
N GLU A 197 -13.84 16.17 2.54
CA GLU A 197 -14.17 17.53 2.15
C GLU A 197 -14.56 17.64 0.67
N LEU A 198 -13.80 16.98 -0.23
CA LEU A 198 -14.09 16.99 -1.67
C LEU A 198 -15.44 16.32 -1.96
N GLN A 199 -15.74 15.18 -1.34
CA GLN A 199 -17.03 14.49 -1.46
C GLN A 199 -18.18 15.34 -0.90
N ALA A 200 -17.99 15.99 0.25
CA ALA A 200 -19.01 16.86 0.86
C ALA A 200 -19.34 18.08 -0.01
N ARG A 201 -18.35 18.66 -0.69
CA ARG A 201 -18.53 19.80 -1.60
C ARG A 201 -19.12 19.40 -2.95
N ASN A 202 -18.95 18.14 -3.36
CA ASN A 202 -19.35 17.62 -4.67
C ASN A 202 -20.30 16.42 -4.51
N PRO A 203 -21.60 16.65 -4.24
CA PRO A 203 -22.57 15.57 -4.12
C PRO A 203 -22.61 14.71 -5.39
N GLY A 204 -22.37 13.39 -5.23
CA GLY A 204 -22.26 12.45 -6.35
C GLY A 204 -20.81 12.14 -6.77
N LEU A 205 -19.80 12.72 -6.12
CA LEU A 205 -18.41 12.25 -6.22
C LEU A 205 -18.11 11.33 -5.03
N GLU A 206 -17.61 10.13 -5.31
CA GLU A 206 -17.20 9.17 -4.29
C GLU A 206 -15.83 8.57 -4.65
N PHE A 207 -15.06 8.22 -3.63
CA PHE A 207 -13.73 7.64 -3.74
C PHE A 207 -13.72 6.32 -2.99
N ARG A 208 -13.33 5.25 -3.67
CA ARG A 208 -12.96 3.99 -3.03
C ARG A 208 -11.45 3.99 -2.87
N THR A 209 -10.99 4.07 -1.63
CA THR A 209 -9.56 4.16 -1.31
C THR A 209 -8.99 2.78 -1.01
N HIS A 210 -7.91 2.43 -1.70
CA HIS A 210 -7.10 1.25 -1.46
C HIS A 210 -5.82 1.70 -0.77
N LEU A 211 -5.67 1.40 0.51
CA LEU A 211 -4.52 1.85 1.30
C LEU A 211 -3.42 0.79 1.31
N ILE A 212 -2.34 1.05 0.55
CA ILE A 212 -1.19 0.15 0.46
C ILE A 212 -0.20 0.52 1.57
N THR A 213 -0.15 -0.29 2.63
CA THR A 213 0.70 -0.05 3.82
C THR A 213 1.92 -0.96 3.91
N LYS A 214 1.89 -2.13 3.27
CA LYS A 214 2.99 -3.10 3.34
C LYS A 214 3.92 -2.94 2.16
N LEU A 215 5.22 -2.87 2.42
CA LEU A 215 6.23 -2.85 1.37
C LEU A 215 6.31 -4.22 0.65
N ALA A 216 6.50 -5.26 1.46
CA ALA A 216 6.43 -6.69 1.15
C ALA A 216 6.35 -7.47 2.48
N TYR A 217 6.17 -8.79 2.44
CA TYR A 217 6.38 -9.65 3.62
C TYR A 217 7.84 -10.10 3.70
N GLY A 218 8.42 -10.09 4.91
CA GLY A 218 9.82 -10.42 5.17
C GLY A 218 10.07 -11.93 5.21
N ARG A 219 11.28 -12.37 4.82
CA ARG A 219 11.67 -13.79 4.74
C ARG A 219 11.79 -14.49 6.09
N ASP A 220 12.47 -13.87 7.05
CA ASP A 220 12.63 -14.42 8.38
C ASP A 220 11.41 -14.05 9.22
N LEU A 221 10.54 -15.02 9.50
CA LEU A 221 9.31 -14.81 10.25
C LEU A 221 9.53 -14.45 11.73
N GLU A 222 10.72 -14.75 12.26
CA GLU A 222 11.05 -14.43 13.64
C GLU A 222 11.58 -13.00 13.79
N TYR A 223 11.90 -12.30 12.69
CA TYR A 223 12.39 -10.92 12.73
C TYR A 223 11.36 -9.96 13.34
N ARG A 224 11.71 -9.33 14.47
CA ARG A 224 10.84 -8.38 15.20
C ARG A 224 11.60 -7.14 15.65
N PRO A 225 11.59 -6.07 14.84
CA PRO A 225 12.24 -4.83 15.20
C PRO A 225 11.51 -4.15 16.36
N TYR A 226 12.27 -3.40 17.17
CA TYR A 226 11.76 -2.68 18.34
C TYR A 226 11.27 -1.27 17.98
N ILE A 227 10.17 -0.82 18.55
CA ILE A 227 9.68 0.56 18.46
C ILE A 227 9.24 1.06 19.84
N ASN A 228 9.71 2.24 20.21
CA ASN A 228 9.38 2.85 21.50
C ASN A 228 8.04 3.60 21.44
N THR A 229 7.14 3.32 22.39
CA THR A 229 5.80 3.91 22.47
C THR A 229 5.58 4.69 23.77
N VAL A 230 6.23 4.27 24.87
CA VAL A 230 6.14 4.89 26.20
C VAL A 230 7.33 5.80 26.44
N ALA A 231 8.54 5.24 26.36
CA ALA A 231 9.79 5.97 26.44
C ALA A 231 10.03 6.75 25.14
N ASP A 232 10.69 7.92 25.23
CA ASP A 232 11.11 8.63 24.02
C ASP A 232 12.38 7.99 23.41
N SER A 233 12.73 8.44 22.22
CA SER A 233 13.85 7.89 21.45
C SER A 233 15.23 8.15 22.07
N TYR A 234 15.39 9.01 23.08
CA TYR A 234 16.67 9.18 23.80
C TYR A 234 16.90 8.12 24.88
N ALA A 235 15.84 7.46 25.36
CA ALA A 235 15.98 6.37 26.30
C ALA A 235 16.83 5.23 25.71
N ASP A 236 17.59 4.55 26.56
CA ASP A 236 18.45 3.44 26.16
C ASP A 236 17.68 2.36 25.37
N ILE A 237 18.04 2.17 24.10
CA ILE A 237 17.47 1.14 23.24
C ILE A 237 18.36 -0.11 23.29
N ASN A 238 17.84 -1.18 23.88
CA ASN A 238 18.57 -2.45 24.06
C ASN A 238 18.45 -3.41 22.87
N SER A 239 17.97 -2.92 21.72
CA SER A 239 17.75 -3.71 20.51
C SER A 239 18.44 -3.04 19.31
N VAL A 240 19.14 -3.82 18.49
CA VAL A 240 19.82 -3.27 17.31
C VAL A 240 18.87 -3.06 16.14
N TYR A 241 17.87 -3.92 15.96
CA TYR A 241 16.79 -3.69 14.99
C TYR A 241 15.73 -2.83 15.66
N PHE A 242 15.60 -1.60 15.22
CA PHE A 242 14.73 -0.61 15.86
C PHE A 242 14.28 0.48 14.89
N TYR A 243 13.09 1.00 15.18
CA TYR A 243 12.46 2.15 14.55
C TYR A 243 12.18 3.19 15.65
N PRO A 244 12.63 4.45 15.53
CA PRO A 244 12.32 5.47 16.52
C PRO A 244 10.83 5.83 16.43
N GLY A 245 10.09 5.49 17.48
CA GLY A 245 8.67 5.77 17.60
C GLY A 245 8.44 7.15 18.18
N LYS A 246 8.20 7.22 19.49
CA LYS A 246 8.00 8.46 20.24
C LYS A 246 9.26 9.32 20.28
N LEU A 247 9.15 10.58 19.88
CA LEU A 247 10.25 11.55 19.88
C LEU A 247 10.29 12.38 21.17
N PRO A 248 11.44 12.95 21.56
CA PRO A 248 11.57 13.80 22.75
C PRO A 248 10.73 15.09 22.67
N SER A 249 10.17 15.58 23.76
CA SER A 249 9.25 16.74 23.71
C SER A 249 9.90 18.12 23.48
N SER A 250 11.21 18.20 23.18
CA SER A 250 11.91 19.48 23.05
C SER A 250 11.66 20.14 21.68
N SER A 251 11.32 21.43 21.68
CA SER A 251 11.12 22.23 20.47
C SER A 251 12.40 22.56 19.71
N THR A 252 13.56 22.24 20.27
CA THR A 252 14.87 22.36 19.62
C THR A 252 15.28 21.11 18.86
N ALA A 253 14.72 19.95 19.24
CA ALA A 253 15.04 18.66 18.62
C ALA A 253 14.02 18.25 17.54
N ASN A 254 12.77 18.73 17.63
CA ASN A 254 11.69 18.30 16.74
C ASN A 254 10.89 19.49 16.15
N PRO A 255 10.39 19.36 14.90
CA PRO A 255 9.41 20.29 14.36
C PRO A 255 8.14 20.37 15.24
N PRO A 256 7.52 21.54 15.38
CA PRO A 256 6.26 21.68 16.11
C PRO A 256 5.17 20.74 15.57
N GLY A 257 4.54 19.96 16.46
CA GLY A 257 3.41 19.09 16.12
C GLY A 257 3.77 17.67 15.67
N ILE A 258 5.03 17.25 15.80
CA ILE A 258 5.46 15.86 15.53
C ILE A 258 5.80 15.17 16.85
N ALA A 259 4.98 14.18 17.24
CA ALA A 259 5.18 13.41 18.47
C ALA A 259 5.89 12.06 18.23
N ALA A 260 5.88 11.57 16.99
CA ALA A 260 6.49 10.30 16.61
C ALA A 260 7.06 10.38 15.19
N TYR A 261 8.16 9.66 14.95
CA TYR A 261 8.74 9.51 13.61
C TYR A 261 8.12 8.31 12.88
N TYR A 262 8.12 7.14 13.53
CA TYR A 262 7.30 5.99 13.17
C TYR A 262 6.14 5.84 14.16
N SER A 263 4.93 5.59 13.66
CA SER A 263 3.77 5.29 14.50
C SER A 263 3.66 3.77 14.64
N ALA A 264 3.79 3.23 15.86
CA ALA A 264 3.64 1.79 16.10
C ALA A 264 2.25 1.27 15.69
N ALA A 265 1.22 2.11 15.75
CA ALA A 265 -0.13 1.77 15.32
C ALA A 265 -0.27 1.61 13.79
N ASP A 266 0.70 2.10 13.01
CA ASP A 266 0.70 1.96 11.56
C ASP A 266 1.28 0.60 11.11
N PHE A 267 2.00 -0.10 12.01
CA PHE A 267 2.62 -1.39 11.73
C PHE A 267 1.60 -2.51 11.96
N GLN A 268 1.39 -3.35 10.94
CA GLN A 268 0.60 -4.57 11.06
C GLN A 268 1.48 -5.83 11.13
N ALA A 269 2.80 -5.68 11.01
CA ALA A 269 3.80 -6.73 11.11
C ALA A 269 4.12 -7.07 12.58
N ASN A 270 4.80 -8.19 12.79
CA ASN A 270 5.34 -8.57 14.10
C ASN A 270 6.41 -7.56 14.54
N ILE A 271 6.14 -6.80 15.61
CA ILE A 271 7.03 -5.78 16.17
C ILE A 271 7.12 -5.92 17.68
N ARG A 272 8.15 -5.32 18.29
CA ARG A 272 8.27 -5.23 19.76
C ARG A 272 8.10 -3.81 20.24
N THR A 273 7.28 -3.61 21.25
CA THR A 273 7.09 -2.33 21.94
C THR A 273 7.59 -2.40 23.38
N ASP A 274 7.72 -1.25 24.03
CA ASP A 274 8.08 -1.13 25.44
C ASP A 274 6.91 -1.33 26.41
N ASP A 275 5.66 -1.26 25.95
CA ASP A 275 4.44 -1.44 26.75
C ASP A 275 3.91 -2.87 26.77
N THR A 276 4.34 -3.73 25.83
CA THR A 276 3.76 -5.06 25.64
C THR A 276 4.81 -6.16 25.81
N PRO A 277 4.65 -7.10 26.77
CA PRO A 277 5.50 -8.28 26.82
C PRO A 277 5.28 -9.11 25.55
N SER A 278 6.36 -9.37 24.82
CA SER A 278 6.38 -10.07 23.53
C SER A 278 5.57 -11.38 23.56
N LEU A 279 4.47 -11.47 22.83
CA LEU A 279 3.87 -12.76 22.48
C LEU A 279 4.76 -13.45 21.43
N PRO A 280 4.95 -14.78 21.47
CA PRO A 280 5.59 -15.48 20.37
C PRO A 280 4.76 -15.32 19.08
N ASN A 281 5.32 -14.61 18.11
CA ASN A 281 4.90 -14.50 16.70
C ASN A 281 3.55 -13.82 16.39
N ASP A 282 2.94 -13.09 17.34
CA ASP A 282 1.69 -12.30 17.23
C ASP A 282 0.51 -12.98 16.49
N TYR A 283 0.48 -14.32 16.53
CA TYR A 283 -0.70 -15.10 16.18
C TYR A 283 -1.83 -14.82 17.18
N SER A 284 -3.03 -14.55 16.68
CA SER A 284 -4.24 -14.45 17.49
C SER A 284 -5.47 -14.93 16.71
N ALA A 285 -6.61 -15.10 17.38
CA ALA A 285 -7.88 -15.37 16.67
C ALA A 285 -8.21 -14.27 15.65
N ASP A 286 -7.77 -13.04 15.94
CA ASP A 286 -7.90 -11.86 15.09
C ASP A 286 -6.67 -11.61 14.21
N ASN A 287 -5.68 -12.53 14.18
CA ASN A 287 -4.53 -12.55 13.26
C ASN A 287 -3.98 -13.96 13.07
N PRO A 288 -4.69 -14.83 12.34
CA PRO A 288 -4.30 -16.23 12.20
C PRO A 288 -3.07 -16.44 11.30
N ASN A 289 -2.70 -15.43 10.50
CA ASN A 289 -1.61 -15.52 9.51
C ASN A 289 -0.63 -14.33 9.67
N PRO A 290 0.10 -14.22 10.80
CA PRO A 290 1.02 -13.11 11.05
C PRO A 290 2.17 -13.06 10.02
N TYR A 291 2.78 -11.88 9.86
CA TYR A 291 3.89 -11.68 8.93
C TYR A 291 5.03 -10.90 9.58
N ALA A 292 6.26 -11.15 9.12
CA ALA A 292 7.42 -10.35 9.50
C ALA A 292 7.63 -9.18 8.55
N LEU A 293 8.18 -8.09 9.08
CA LEU A 293 8.45 -6.87 8.31
C LEU A 293 9.53 -7.12 7.24
N ALA A 294 9.31 -6.63 6.02
CA ALA A 294 10.36 -6.55 5.00
C ALA A 294 11.07 -5.18 5.05
N ASP A 295 12.38 -5.17 5.28
CA ASP A 295 13.23 -3.96 5.30
C ASP A 295 14.66 -4.24 4.80
N GLN A 296 15.57 -3.27 4.89
CA GLN A 296 16.98 -3.43 4.46
C GLN A 296 17.72 -4.60 5.15
N TYR A 297 17.22 -5.11 6.27
CA TYR A 297 17.76 -6.26 6.98
C TYR A 297 17.01 -7.52 6.58
N ASN A 298 15.70 -7.58 6.81
CA ASN A 298 14.88 -8.72 6.44
C ASN A 298 14.26 -8.52 5.06
N HIS A 299 14.88 -9.09 4.01
CA HIS A 299 14.43 -8.85 2.64
C HIS A 299 13.05 -9.48 2.35
N ALA A 300 12.41 -9.04 1.27
CA ALA A 300 11.11 -9.54 0.83
C ALA A 300 11.15 -11.04 0.47
N MET A 301 10.08 -11.78 0.82
CA MET A 301 9.82 -13.17 0.42
C MET A 301 9.96 -13.40 -1.10
N ARG A 302 9.86 -14.65 -1.59
CA ARG A 302 9.72 -14.88 -3.04
C ARG A 302 8.28 -14.54 -3.45
N PHE A 303 8.05 -14.20 -4.72
CA PHE A 303 6.73 -13.72 -5.19
C PHE A 303 5.59 -14.69 -4.84
N TYR A 304 5.75 -15.99 -5.12
CA TYR A 304 4.70 -16.97 -4.87
C TYR A 304 4.49 -17.26 -3.38
N ASP A 305 5.54 -17.24 -2.57
CA ASP A 305 5.42 -17.39 -1.10
C ASP A 305 4.65 -16.20 -0.51
N GLU A 306 5.00 -14.99 -0.94
CA GLU A 306 4.33 -13.75 -0.52
C GLU A 306 2.86 -13.73 -0.95
N LYS A 307 2.59 -14.16 -2.19
CA LYS A 307 1.23 -14.25 -2.74
C LYS A 307 0.39 -15.29 -2.00
N ALA A 308 0.96 -16.44 -1.64
CA ALA A 308 0.26 -17.48 -0.89
C ALA A 308 -0.08 -17.01 0.53
N LEU A 309 0.83 -16.29 1.20
CA LEU A 309 0.54 -15.69 2.51
C LEU A 309 -0.53 -14.60 2.40
N TYR A 310 -0.46 -13.75 1.38
CA TYR A 310 -1.48 -12.73 1.11
C TYR A 310 -2.87 -13.38 0.89
N ASP A 311 -2.96 -14.40 0.05
CA ASP A 311 -4.22 -15.10 -0.23
C ASP A 311 -4.79 -15.78 1.02
N SER A 312 -3.94 -16.33 1.87
CA SER A 312 -4.34 -16.93 3.15
C SER A 312 -4.88 -15.88 4.12
N ARG A 313 -4.28 -14.68 4.15
CA ARG A 313 -4.77 -13.54 4.93
C ARG A 313 -6.13 -13.06 4.41
N VAL A 314 -6.28 -12.88 3.10
CA VAL A 314 -7.56 -12.51 2.46
C VAL A 314 -8.64 -13.58 2.70
N ALA A 315 -8.30 -14.86 2.68
CA ALA A 315 -9.25 -15.93 2.99
C ALA A 315 -9.72 -15.86 4.45
N ALA A 316 -8.81 -15.62 5.39
CA ALA A 316 -9.13 -15.45 6.81
C ALA A 316 -10.03 -14.23 7.05
N THR A 317 -9.80 -13.12 6.33
CA THR A 317 -10.69 -11.94 6.31
C THR A 317 -12.13 -12.31 6.00
N ASN A 318 -12.33 -13.05 4.91
CA ASN A 318 -13.65 -13.31 4.38
C ASN A 318 -14.43 -14.30 5.25
N ALA A 319 -13.73 -15.17 5.99
CA ALA A 319 -14.34 -16.16 6.87
C ALA A 319 -14.81 -15.58 8.21
N SER A 320 -14.15 -14.55 8.75
CA SER A 320 -14.47 -14.00 10.09
C SER A 320 -15.71 -13.12 10.11
N GLY A 321 -16.15 -12.58 8.96
CA GLY A 321 -17.32 -11.70 8.86
C GLY A 321 -17.21 -10.37 9.64
N ASP A 322 -16.10 -10.18 10.35
CA ASP A 322 -15.84 -9.10 11.31
C ASP A 322 -14.73 -8.16 10.80
N LYS A 323 -14.79 -6.90 11.24
CA LYS A 323 -14.10 -5.76 10.61
C LYS A 323 -12.57 -5.75 10.69
N ALA A 324 -11.94 -6.63 11.47
CA ALA A 324 -10.50 -6.56 11.73
C ALA A 324 -9.62 -6.71 10.47
N TYR A 325 -10.16 -7.38 9.44
CA TYR A 325 -9.41 -7.70 8.23
C TYR A 325 -10.03 -7.23 6.93
N LYS A 326 -11.18 -6.55 6.99
CA LYS A 326 -12.14 -6.42 5.87
C LYS A 326 -11.59 -5.76 4.60
N ASP A 327 -10.36 -5.26 4.62
CA ASP A 327 -9.69 -4.57 3.53
C ASP A 327 -8.18 -4.95 3.48
N GLU A 328 -7.83 -6.25 3.52
CA GLU A 328 -6.43 -6.69 3.32
C GLU A 328 -5.98 -6.40 1.87
N GLU A 329 -5.40 -5.23 1.68
CA GLU A 329 -4.82 -4.78 0.41
C GLU A 329 -3.49 -5.50 0.12
N PRO A 330 -3.13 -5.71 -1.17
CA PRO A 330 -1.87 -6.33 -1.54
C PRO A 330 -0.68 -5.50 -1.04
N THR A 331 0.46 -6.17 -0.84
CA THR A 331 1.72 -5.46 -0.62
C THR A 331 2.09 -4.62 -1.85
N TYR A 332 2.91 -3.60 -1.66
CA TYR A 332 3.32 -2.72 -2.75
C TYR A 332 4.06 -3.47 -3.86
N ARG A 333 4.88 -4.46 -3.49
CA ARG A 333 5.48 -5.38 -4.46
C ARG A 333 4.43 -6.13 -5.29
N LEU A 334 3.48 -6.79 -4.63
CA LEU A 334 2.44 -7.57 -5.33
C LEU A 334 1.59 -6.68 -6.24
N LEU A 335 1.30 -5.45 -5.82
CA LEU A 335 0.62 -4.46 -6.66
C LEU A 335 1.43 -4.13 -7.93
N LEU A 336 2.73 -3.84 -7.79
CA LEU A 336 3.60 -3.52 -8.93
C LEU A 336 3.70 -4.70 -9.92
N ASP A 337 3.88 -5.92 -9.43
CA ASP A 337 3.89 -7.12 -10.26
C ASP A 337 2.52 -7.38 -10.93
N ASP A 338 1.40 -7.23 -10.20
CA ASP A 338 0.06 -7.47 -10.75
C ASP A 338 -0.36 -6.39 -11.76
N MET A 339 0.12 -5.15 -11.63
CA MET A 339 -0.05 -4.10 -12.65
C MET A 339 0.67 -4.42 -13.97
N VAL A 340 1.72 -5.24 -13.93
CA VAL A 340 2.47 -5.71 -15.10
C VAL A 340 1.90 -7.01 -15.67
N MET A 341 1.56 -7.97 -14.81
CA MET A 341 1.04 -9.28 -15.20
C MET A 341 -0.47 -9.28 -15.48
N ASN A 342 -1.23 -8.36 -14.89
CA ASN A 342 -2.68 -8.24 -15.07
C ASN A 342 -3.12 -6.77 -15.25
N PRO A 343 -2.56 -6.04 -16.24
CA PRO A 343 -2.79 -4.60 -16.41
C PRO A 343 -4.26 -4.20 -16.61
N SER A 344 -5.10 -5.11 -17.13
CA SER A 344 -6.54 -4.90 -17.33
C SER A 344 -7.32 -4.72 -16.01
N LYS A 345 -6.81 -5.26 -14.90
CA LYS A 345 -7.39 -5.02 -13.56
C LYS A 345 -7.18 -3.58 -13.10
N TYR A 346 -6.11 -2.94 -13.55
CA TYR A 346 -5.67 -1.61 -13.08
C TYR A 346 -5.80 -0.54 -14.16
N THR A 347 -6.54 -0.80 -15.23
CA THR A 347 -6.64 0.14 -16.35
C THR A 347 -7.22 1.48 -15.89
N ASN A 348 -6.44 2.55 -16.06
CA ASN A 348 -6.73 3.91 -15.58
C ASN A 348 -6.85 4.02 -14.05
N ALA A 349 -6.12 3.19 -13.29
CA ALA A 349 -6.00 3.33 -11.84
C ALA A 349 -5.44 4.72 -11.47
N ILE A 350 -5.93 5.31 -10.37
CA ILE A 350 -5.39 6.54 -9.80
C ILE A 350 -4.47 6.16 -8.64
N ILE A 351 -3.21 6.58 -8.68
CA ILE A 351 -2.19 6.17 -7.71
C ILE A 351 -1.49 7.41 -7.14
N ILE A 352 -1.41 7.47 -5.80
CA ILE A 352 -0.79 8.58 -5.06
C ILE A 352 0.32 8.04 -4.16
N ASN A 353 1.54 8.53 -4.35
CA ASN A 353 2.62 8.30 -3.39
C ASN A 353 2.59 9.34 -2.27
N LEU A 354 2.30 8.90 -1.03
CA LEU A 354 2.23 9.76 0.14
C LEU A 354 3.60 10.00 0.81
N HIS A 355 4.69 9.45 0.30
CA HIS A 355 6.04 9.62 0.86
C HIS A 355 6.77 10.89 0.38
N GLY A 356 6.10 11.74 -0.40
CA GLY A 356 6.65 13.00 -0.91
C GLY A 356 7.76 12.79 -1.93
N GLU A 357 8.96 13.30 -1.65
CA GLU A 357 10.14 13.15 -2.54
C GLU A 357 10.77 11.75 -2.48
N LEU A 358 10.30 10.88 -1.58
CA LEU A 358 10.83 9.52 -1.42
C LEU A 358 10.04 8.49 -2.23
N PHE A 359 10.76 7.64 -2.95
CA PHE A 359 10.20 6.43 -3.57
C PHE A 359 10.32 5.24 -2.60
N PRO A 360 9.22 4.69 -2.08
CA PRO A 360 9.29 3.41 -1.39
C PRO A 360 9.57 2.31 -2.43
N PHE A 361 10.51 1.39 -2.15
CA PHE A 361 10.76 0.23 -3.00
C PHE A 361 11.08 -1.00 -2.15
N PRO A 362 10.47 -2.17 -2.42
CA PRO A 362 10.73 -3.37 -1.63
C PRO A 362 12.19 -3.85 -1.69
N PRO A 363 12.77 -4.34 -0.57
CA PRO A 363 14.13 -4.88 -0.51
C PRO A 363 14.17 -6.28 -1.14
N ILE A 364 14.34 -6.34 -2.47
CA ILE A 364 14.18 -7.58 -3.25
C ILE A 364 15.52 -8.20 -3.66
N ARG A 365 15.61 -9.53 -3.50
CA ARG A 365 16.58 -10.39 -4.18
C ARG A 365 15.89 -11.59 -4.82
N ASN A 366 16.40 -12.04 -5.95
CA ASN A 366 15.77 -13.06 -6.80
C ASN A 366 16.21 -14.51 -6.53
N TYR A 367 17.02 -14.76 -5.51
CA TYR A 367 17.42 -16.10 -5.08
C TYR A 367 17.04 -16.35 -3.63
N SER A 368 17.12 -17.62 -3.21
CA SER A 368 16.60 -18.12 -1.95
C SER A 368 17.63 -18.08 -0.82
N ASP A 369 17.12 -17.99 0.40
CA ASP A 369 17.92 -18.12 1.62
C ASP A 369 18.23 -19.59 1.85
N ALA A 370 19.36 -19.90 2.46
CA ALA A 370 19.68 -21.29 2.74
C ALA A 370 18.92 -21.81 3.96
N ALA A 371 18.51 -23.08 3.90
CA ALA A 371 17.95 -23.77 5.05
C ALA A 371 19.00 -23.87 6.16
N LYS A 372 18.57 -23.62 7.40
CA LYS A 372 19.40 -23.62 8.62
C LYS A 372 18.64 -24.24 9.80
N VAL A 373 19.37 -24.80 10.76
CA VAL A 373 18.80 -25.42 11.98
C VAL A 373 19.40 -24.82 13.25
N PRO A 374 19.25 -23.51 13.49
CA PRO A 374 20.00 -22.77 14.50
C PRO A 374 19.64 -23.20 15.94
N GLY A 375 18.42 -23.70 16.16
CA GLY A 375 17.97 -24.21 17.47
C GLY A 375 18.35 -25.67 17.77
N GLN A 376 19.10 -26.36 16.90
CA GLN A 376 19.37 -27.78 17.06
C GLN A 376 20.29 -28.06 18.27
N THR A 377 19.72 -28.53 19.38
CA THR A 377 20.45 -28.84 20.61
C THR A 377 21.08 -30.23 20.59
N SER A 378 20.47 -31.20 19.91
CA SER A 378 20.92 -32.60 19.88
C SER A 378 22.15 -32.83 18.99
N SER A 379 22.43 -31.91 18.08
CA SER A 379 23.63 -31.90 17.23
C SER A 379 24.11 -30.45 17.06
N PRO A 380 24.81 -29.89 18.07
CA PRO A 380 25.21 -28.49 18.10
C PRO A 380 25.97 -28.03 16.85
N ASP A 381 26.70 -28.95 16.24
CA ASP A 381 27.50 -28.73 15.03
C ASP A 381 26.66 -28.47 13.78
N LEU A 382 25.39 -28.90 13.73
CA LEU A 382 24.50 -28.66 12.59
C LEU A 382 24.01 -27.21 12.51
N ARG A 383 24.11 -26.45 13.61
CA ARG A 383 23.62 -25.06 13.68
C ARG A 383 24.34 -24.14 12.69
N TYR A 384 25.62 -24.40 12.41
CA TYR A 384 26.47 -23.62 11.51
C TYR A 384 26.42 -24.08 10.04
N ILE A 385 25.60 -25.09 9.74
CA ILE A 385 25.50 -25.63 8.38
C ILE A 385 24.29 -24.99 7.68
N ARG A 386 24.49 -24.74 6.38
CA ARG A 386 23.49 -24.22 5.46
C ARG A 386 23.34 -25.17 4.28
N ALA A 387 22.12 -25.28 3.75
CA ALA A 387 21.84 -26.02 2.52
C ALA A 387 20.86 -25.27 1.62
N VAL A 388 21.14 -25.22 0.32
CA VAL A 388 20.28 -24.56 -0.67
C VAL A 388 20.43 -25.21 -2.04
N THR A 389 19.34 -25.22 -2.81
CA THR A 389 19.33 -25.71 -4.18
C THR A 389 18.95 -24.58 -5.12
N HIS A 390 19.76 -24.31 -6.13
CA HIS A 390 19.45 -23.30 -7.15
C HIS A 390 19.41 -23.94 -8.54
N PRO A 391 18.51 -23.53 -9.45
CA PRO A 391 18.62 -23.86 -10.86
C PRO A 391 19.79 -23.10 -11.51
N GLU A 392 20.36 -23.66 -12.58
CA GLU A 392 21.43 -23.00 -13.34
C GLU A 392 20.95 -21.75 -14.11
N TYR A 393 19.65 -21.73 -14.46
CA TYR A 393 18.99 -20.62 -15.14
C TYR A 393 17.68 -20.26 -14.43
N LEU A 394 17.29 -18.99 -14.49
CA LEU A 394 15.98 -18.56 -13.99
C LEU A 394 14.85 -19.03 -14.92
N ALA A 395 15.08 -18.93 -16.23
CA ALA A 395 14.12 -19.26 -17.27
C ALA A 395 14.61 -20.38 -18.20
N TYR A 396 13.72 -21.33 -18.50
CA TYR A 396 13.96 -22.45 -19.41
C TYR A 396 12.90 -22.50 -20.52
N ASP A 397 13.29 -22.90 -21.73
CA ASP A 397 12.32 -23.32 -22.74
C ASP A 397 11.70 -24.68 -22.39
N THR A 398 10.50 -24.94 -22.92
CA THR A 398 9.78 -26.22 -22.70
C THR A 398 10.47 -27.43 -23.36
N GLY A 399 11.45 -27.20 -24.22
CA GLY A 399 12.28 -28.24 -24.84
C GLY A 399 13.61 -28.50 -24.13
N THR A 400 14.03 -27.62 -23.21
CA THR A 400 15.39 -27.63 -22.65
C THR A 400 15.43 -28.37 -21.32
N ASP A 401 16.38 -29.29 -21.19
CA ASP A 401 16.63 -29.99 -19.92
C ASP A 401 17.03 -29.00 -18.83
N MET A 402 16.69 -29.32 -17.58
CA MET A 402 16.92 -28.42 -16.45
C MET A 402 17.95 -29.03 -15.51
N ASN A 403 18.84 -28.18 -15.02
CA ASN A 403 19.88 -28.57 -14.08
C ASN A 403 19.71 -27.75 -12.80
N LEU A 404 19.72 -28.45 -11.66
CA LEU A 404 19.76 -27.86 -10.33
C LEU A 404 21.11 -28.18 -9.69
N ARG A 405 21.66 -27.21 -8.95
CA ARG A 405 22.89 -27.35 -8.17
C ARG A 405 22.56 -27.25 -6.69
N VAL A 406 23.03 -28.22 -5.92
CA VAL A 406 22.82 -28.27 -4.47
C VAL A 406 24.11 -27.90 -3.76
N TYR A 407 24.01 -26.93 -2.86
CA TYR A 407 25.12 -26.39 -2.09
C TYR A 407 24.94 -26.74 -0.62
N ALA A 408 26.04 -27.11 0.03
CA ALA A 408 26.14 -27.27 1.47
C ALA A 408 27.41 -26.57 1.93
N TYR A 409 27.30 -25.72 2.94
CA TYR A 409 28.42 -24.92 3.42
C TYR A 409 28.32 -24.64 4.92
N GLU A 410 29.46 -24.36 5.53
CA GLU A 410 29.54 -23.81 6.88
C GLU A 410 29.63 -22.28 6.83
N THR A 411 28.94 -21.59 7.74
CA THR A 411 28.94 -20.12 7.85
C THR A 411 30.20 -19.57 8.51
N VAL A 412 30.90 -20.39 9.29
CA VAL A 412 32.13 -20.02 9.98
C VAL A 412 33.12 -21.18 9.89
N ALA A 413 34.28 -20.93 9.27
CA ALA A 413 35.32 -21.92 9.11
C ALA A 413 35.79 -22.46 10.48
N GLY A 414 35.85 -23.78 10.62
CA GLY A 414 36.43 -24.45 11.80
C GLY A 414 35.57 -24.49 13.08
N LYS A 415 34.36 -23.90 13.09
CA LYS A 415 33.45 -23.95 14.27
C LYS A 415 32.88 -25.34 14.54
N LYS A 416 32.69 -26.17 13.50
CA LYS A 416 32.42 -27.60 13.68
C LYS A 416 33.73 -28.30 14.04
N GLY A 417 33.86 -28.70 15.30
CA GLY A 417 35.01 -29.43 15.81
C GLY A 417 35.22 -30.75 15.04
N GLY A 418 36.46 -31.04 14.66
CA GLY A 418 36.84 -32.21 13.88
C GLY A 418 38.01 -31.91 12.94
N ASN A 419 38.76 -32.94 12.54
CA ASN A 419 39.77 -32.77 11.49
C ASN A 419 39.07 -32.33 10.20
N ASP A 420 39.66 -31.38 9.46
CA ASP A 420 39.13 -30.89 8.17
C ASP A 420 38.74 -32.03 7.20
N GLN A 421 39.40 -33.18 7.36
CA GLN A 421 39.26 -34.37 6.53
C GLN A 421 37.92 -35.13 6.69
N ASP A 422 37.12 -34.86 7.73
CA ASP A 422 35.85 -35.57 8.04
C ASP A 422 34.59 -34.66 7.92
N ALA A 423 34.62 -33.69 7.00
CA ALA A 423 33.60 -32.64 6.91
C ALA A 423 32.30 -33.04 6.18
N PHE A 424 31.58 -34.04 6.69
CA PHE A 424 30.31 -34.53 6.13
C PHE A 424 29.11 -34.34 7.06
N LEU A 425 27.92 -34.17 6.46
CA LEU A 425 26.67 -34.43 7.17
C LEU A 425 26.59 -35.91 7.58
N GLY A 426 26.01 -36.17 8.76
CA GLY A 426 25.92 -37.52 9.31
C GLY A 426 25.20 -38.50 8.38
N ALA A 427 25.47 -39.80 8.54
CA ALA A 427 24.90 -40.83 7.67
C ALA A 427 23.35 -40.86 7.64
N ASN A 428 22.71 -40.32 8.67
CA ASN A 428 21.25 -40.24 8.82
C ASN A 428 20.69 -38.81 8.63
N THR A 429 21.51 -37.86 8.20
CA THR A 429 21.10 -36.46 8.00
C THR A 429 21.22 -36.12 6.51
N PRO A 430 20.19 -36.40 5.69
CA PRO A 430 20.20 -36.02 4.30
C PRO A 430 20.03 -34.51 4.11
N ILE A 431 20.41 -34.00 2.94
CA ILE A 431 19.78 -32.80 2.40
C ILE A 431 18.58 -33.27 1.59
N CYS A 432 17.39 -32.78 1.92
CA CYS A 432 16.18 -33.09 1.19
C CYS A 432 15.92 -31.99 0.16
N VAL A 433 15.65 -32.39 -1.08
CA VAL A 433 15.23 -31.52 -2.18
C VAL A 433 13.86 -31.98 -2.66
N VAL A 434 12.86 -31.12 -2.59
CA VAL A 434 11.49 -31.42 -3.02
C VAL A 434 11.13 -30.60 -4.25
N ILE A 435 10.70 -31.27 -5.32
CA ILE A 435 10.11 -30.63 -6.49
C ILE A 435 8.60 -30.79 -6.36
N ARG A 436 7.90 -29.70 -6.03
CA ARG A 436 6.47 -29.71 -5.70
C ARG A 436 5.61 -30.03 -6.93
N GLY A 437 4.54 -30.81 -6.69
CA GLY A 437 3.44 -30.98 -7.64
C GLY A 437 3.73 -31.86 -8.87
N VAL A 438 4.90 -32.53 -8.93
CA VAL A 438 5.32 -33.34 -10.09
C VAL A 438 5.90 -34.68 -9.64
N ASN A 439 5.61 -35.77 -10.37
CA ASN A 439 6.21 -37.09 -10.17
C ASN A 439 7.34 -37.37 -11.18
N LEU A 440 8.58 -37.43 -10.70
CA LEU A 440 9.78 -37.64 -11.52
C LEU A 440 10.50 -38.97 -11.22
N THR A 441 9.87 -39.90 -10.48
CA THR A 441 10.50 -41.15 -10.02
C THR A 441 10.78 -42.20 -11.10
N GLY A 442 10.29 -42.02 -12.34
CA GLY A 442 10.43 -42.95 -13.46
C GLY A 442 11.69 -42.78 -14.32
N GLY A 443 12.81 -42.31 -13.76
CA GLY A 443 14.04 -42.04 -14.51
C GLY A 443 14.10 -40.65 -15.18
N ALA A 444 13.14 -39.78 -14.88
CA ALA A 444 13.13 -38.39 -15.34
C ALA A 444 14.22 -37.52 -14.68
N VAL A 445 14.73 -37.99 -13.53
CA VAL A 445 15.76 -37.33 -12.74
C VAL A 445 17.00 -38.20 -12.72
N SER A 446 18.15 -37.57 -12.98
CA SER A 446 19.45 -38.16 -12.67
C SER A 446 20.21 -37.27 -11.68
N VAL A 447 20.93 -37.89 -10.76
CA VAL A 447 21.68 -37.20 -9.71
C VAL A 447 23.15 -37.51 -9.87
N GLN A 448 23.97 -36.46 -9.97
CA GLN A 448 25.42 -36.55 -9.91
C GLN A 448 25.90 -36.00 -8.57
N ARG A 449 26.97 -36.60 -8.06
CA ARG A 449 27.69 -36.19 -6.85
C ARG A 449 29.09 -35.75 -7.23
N LEU A 450 29.64 -34.84 -6.43
CA LEU A 450 31.04 -34.46 -6.50
C LEU A 450 31.84 -35.25 -5.46
N GLU A 451 32.60 -36.25 -5.92
CA GLU A 451 33.55 -36.99 -5.07
C GLU A 451 34.90 -36.25 -4.99
N GLY A 452 35.68 -36.43 -3.93
CA GLY A 452 37.00 -35.82 -3.75
C GLY A 452 37.15 -34.95 -2.49
N GLY A 453 38.34 -34.38 -2.29
CA GLY A 453 38.59 -33.36 -1.26
C GLY A 453 38.65 -33.81 0.20
N THR A 454 38.48 -35.11 0.50
CA THR A 454 38.47 -35.68 1.87
C THR A 454 39.09 -37.08 1.89
N THR A 455 39.54 -37.56 3.06
CA THR A 455 40.19 -38.88 3.26
C THR A 455 39.30 -40.09 2.99
N GLN A 456 37.98 -39.87 2.89
CA GLN A 456 37.00 -40.91 3.16
C GLN A 456 35.90 -41.07 2.11
N THR A 457 35.96 -40.32 0.99
CA THR A 457 35.24 -40.77 -0.21
C THR A 457 35.89 -42.07 -0.69
N GLY A 458 35.11 -43.02 -1.23
CA GLY A 458 35.58 -44.38 -1.56
C GLY A 458 36.71 -44.50 -2.61
N ALA A 459 37.45 -43.43 -2.90
CA ALA A 459 38.69 -43.39 -3.69
C ALA A 459 39.94 -43.86 -2.92
N ALA A 460 39.79 -44.46 -1.73
CA ALA A 460 40.88 -45.04 -0.95
C ALA A 460 41.60 -46.23 -1.62
N ALA A 461 41.28 -46.59 -2.87
CA ALA A 461 41.94 -47.67 -3.60
C ALA A 461 43.12 -47.22 -4.47
N THR A 462 43.26 -45.93 -4.84
CA THR A 462 44.30 -45.49 -5.81
C THR A 462 45.14 -44.30 -5.37
N GLY A 463 44.90 -43.70 -4.20
CA GLY A 463 45.78 -42.66 -3.64
C GLY A 463 45.66 -41.28 -4.29
N THR A 464 44.55 -40.97 -4.97
CA THR A 464 44.33 -39.66 -5.62
C THR A 464 43.10 -38.97 -5.03
N TRP A 465 43.23 -37.70 -4.66
CA TRP A 465 42.28 -36.90 -3.86
C TRP A 465 41.41 -35.96 -4.70
N ASP A 466 41.41 -36.20 -6.01
CA ASP A 466 40.90 -35.30 -7.02
C ASP A 466 39.38 -35.17 -6.94
N TYR A 467 38.88 -33.95 -7.22
CA TYR A 467 37.46 -33.70 -7.33
C TYR A 467 36.95 -34.22 -8.68
N VAL A 468 35.92 -35.06 -8.67
CA VAL A 468 35.35 -35.70 -9.86
C VAL A 468 33.82 -35.81 -9.75
N TRP A 469 33.11 -35.43 -10.82
CA TRP A 469 31.68 -35.67 -10.95
C TRP A 469 31.42 -37.13 -11.34
N SER A 470 30.56 -37.82 -10.57
CA SER A 470 30.11 -39.17 -10.87
C SER A 470 28.62 -39.35 -10.59
N THR A 471 27.97 -40.32 -11.25
CA THR A 471 26.57 -40.64 -10.97
C THR A 471 26.40 -41.13 -9.53
N ALA A 472 25.43 -40.58 -8.81
CA ALA A 472 25.13 -40.98 -7.45
C ALA A 472 24.50 -42.39 -7.41
N PRO A 473 24.97 -43.30 -6.55
CA PRO A 473 24.29 -44.57 -6.30
C PRO A 473 22.89 -44.35 -5.74
N THR A 474 21.94 -45.19 -6.17
CA THR A 474 20.57 -45.22 -5.65
C THR A 474 20.54 -46.03 -4.35
N GLY A 475 20.58 -45.34 -3.21
CA GLY A 475 20.58 -45.95 -1.87
C GLY A 475 21.96 -46.42 -1.37
N PRO A 476 22.06 -46.83 -0.09
CA PRO A 476 23.30 -47.32 0.49
C PRO A 476 23.67 -48.67 -0.13
N SER A 477 24.77 -48.72 -0.89
CA SER A 477 25.25 -49.95 -1.53
C SER A 477 25.67 -51.01 -0.50
N SER A 478 25.52 -52.29 -0.84
CA SER A 478 26.04 -53.45 -0.09
C SER A 478 27.58 -53.59 -0.07
N LEU A 479 28.34 -52.57 -0.50
CA LEU A 479 29.81 -52.56 -0.57
C LEU A 479 30.45 -51.66 0.52
N PRO A 480 31.62 -52.04 1.07
CA PRO A 480 32.10 -51.61 2.39
C PRO A 480 32.93 -50.32 2.36
N THR A 481 32.36 -49.18 1.99
CA THR A 481 32.97 -47.88 2.32
C THR A 481 32.04 -47.04 3.21
N PRO A 482 32.37 -46.91 4.51
CA PRO A 482 31.51 -46.27 5.51
C PRO A 482 31.17 -44.80 5.27
N ASN A 483 31.61 -44.12 4.19
CA ASN A 483 31.37 -42.68 3.93
C ASN A 483 31.04 -42.30 2.47
N ARG A 484 30.56 -43.22 1.63
CA ARG A 484 30.16 -42.92 0.25
C ARG A 484 28.86 -42.09 0.16
N MET A 485 28.88 -40.97 -0.58
CA MET A 485 27.71 -40.15 -0.94
C MET A 485 26.68 -40.95 -1.76
N TYR A 486 25.39 -40.89 -1.45
CA TYR A 486 24.34 -41.55 -2.25
C TYR A 486 23.04 -40.76 -2.23
N ALA A 487 22.14 -41.06 -3.17
CA ALA A 487 20.85 -40.39 -3.27
C ALA A 487 19.69 -41.37 -3.32
N THR A 488 18.50 -40.92 -2.92
CA THR A 488 17.24 -41.64 -3.15
C THR A 488 16.21 -40.68 -3.75
N VAL A 489 15.42 -41.14 -4.71
CA VAL A 489 14.35 -40.35 -5.34
C VAL A 489 13.03 -41.08 -5.10
N ASN A 490 12.09 -40.41 -4.45
CA ASN A 490 10.79 -40.96 -4.07
C ASN A 490 9.67 -40.01 -4.49
N TYR A 491 8.45 -40.54 -4.61
CA TYR A 491 7.25 -39.77 -4.84
C TYR A 491 6.42 -39.80 -3.56
N VAL A 492 6.19 -38.62 -2.98
CA VAL A 492 5.56 -38.46 -1.66
C VAL A 492 4.59 -37.29 -1.76
N ALA A 493 3.33 -37.50 -1.35
CA ALA A 493 2.28 -36.48 -1.27
C ALA A 493 2.25 -35.52 -2.49
N GLY A 494 2.11 -36.08 -3.69
CA GLY A 494 1.98 -35.27 -4.90
C GLY A 494 3.29 -34.72 -5.46
N SER A 495 4.43 -34.91 -4.78
CA SER A 495 5.71 -34.26 -5.08
C SER A 495 6.88 -35.24 -5.20
N THR A 496 7.95 -34.83 -5.90
CA THR A 496 9.19 -35.61 -5.98
C THR A 496 10.12 -35.21 -4.84
N LEU A 497 10.49 -36.17 -4.00
CA LEU A 497 11.44 -36.01 -2.90
C LEU A 497 12.78 -36.68 -3.25
N ILE A 498 13.84 -35.89 -3.28
CA ILE A 498 15.22 -36.34 -3.48
C ILE A 498 15.97 -36.17 -2.16
N LYS A 499 16.56 -37.25 -1.65
CA LYS A 499 17.39 -37.21 -0.43
C LYS A 499 18.85 -37.43 -0.79
N LEU A 500 19.72 -36.56 -0.31
CA LEU A 500 21.15 -36.51 -0.63
C LEU A 500 21.95 -36.77 0.65
N TYR A 501 22.52 -37.97 0.77
CA TYR A 501 23.18 -38.41 1.99
C TYR A 501 24.68 -38.19 1.95
N ARG A 502 25.25 -37.91 3.13
CA ARG A 502 26.69 -37.70 3.34
C ARG A 502 27.24 -36.58 2.47
N THR A 503 26.53 -35.46 2.42
CA THR A 503 26.98 -34.29 1.67
C THR A 503 28.17 -33.62 2.38
N PRO A 504 29.30 -33.37 1.70
CA PRO A 504 30.38 -32.56 2.25
C PRO A 504 29.99 -31.08 2.30
N TYR A 505 30.30 -30.41 3.41
CA TYR A 505 30.02 -28.97 3.59
C TYR A 505 31.29 -28.09 3.55
N ARG A 506 32.48 -28.68 3.37
CA ARG A 506 33.74 -27.96 3.08
C ARG A 506 34.22 -28.28 1.66
N ALA A 507 34.88 -27.32 1.02
CA ALA A 507 35.51 -27.47 -0.28
C ALA A 507 37.04 -27.38 -0.14
N LEU A 508 37.66 -28.34 0.54
CA LEU A 508 39.10 -28.29 0.81
C LEU A 508 39.89 -28.24 -0.50
N GLN A 509 40.82 -27.29 -0.59
CA GLN A 509 41.84 -27.30 -1.64
C GLN A 509 42.81 -28.46 -1.42
N CYS A 510 43.19 -29.12 -2.50
CA CYS A 510 44.18 -30.18 -2.47
C CYS A 510 45.59 -29.58 -2.29
N THR A 511 46.14 -29.59 -1.08
CA THR A 511 47.43 -28.91 -0.78
C THR A 511 48.57 -29.85 -0.33
N ASN A 512 48.35 -31.17 -0.27
CA ASN A 512 49.33 -32.14 0.23
C ASN A 512 50.05 -32.93 -0.88
N SER A 513 51.13 -33.63 -0.53
CA SER A 513 51.96 -34.44 -1.44
C SER A 513 51.26 -35.65 -2.10
N ASN A 514 50.00 -35.93 -1.71
CA ASN A 514 49.19 -37.02 -2.28
C ASN A 514 48.21 -36.52 -3.35
N CYS A 515 48.07 -35.21 -3.48
CA CYS A 515 47.51 -34.57 -4.66
C CYS A 515 48.61 -34.57 -5.75
N GLY A 516 48.28 -34.80 -7.02
CA GLY A 516 49.27 -34.60 -8.09
C GLY A 516 49.92 -33.23 -7.92
N THR A 517 51.24 -33.09 -8.14
CA THR A 517 52.06 -31.90 -7.81
C THR A 517 51.70 -30.61 -8.58
N SER A 518 50.54 -30.59 -9.23
CA SER A 518 49.92 -29.51 -10.00
C SER A 518 48.42 -29.35 -9.70
N ASN A 519 47.86 -30.05 -8.71
CA ASN A 519 46.41 -30.06 -8.47
C ASN A 519 45.94 -28.83 -7.66
N ARG A 520 45.25 -27.91 -8.34
CA ARG A 520 44.56 -26.70 -7.90
C ARG A 520 43.07 -26.92 -7.61
N GLN A 521 42.56 -28.15 -7.72
CA GLN A 521 41.16 -28.50 -7.43
C GLN A 521 40.77 -28.22 -5.97
N GLY A 522 39.46 -28.12 -5.74
CA GLY A 522 38.90 -27.58 -4.50
C GLY A 522 38.95 -26.06 -4.46
N LEU A 523 38.62 -25.46 -3.30
CA LEU A 523 38.56 -24.00 -3.12
C LEU A 523 39.64 -23.52 -2.16
N ALA A 524 40.53 -22.65 -2.66
CA ALA A 524 41.55 -21.99 -1.84
C ALA A 524 40.89 -21.08 -0.78
N SER A 525 41.51 -20.93 0.39
CA SER A 525 40.98 -20.03 1.43
C SER A 525 40.96 -18.56 0.99
N THR A 526 41.87 -18.16 0.11
CA THR A 526 41.93 -16.82 -0.49
C THR A 526 40.83 -16.57 -1.52
N ALA A 527 40.23 -17.63 -2.06
CA ALA A 527 39.17 -17.55 -3.07
C ALA A 527 37.75 -17.67 -2.46
N ARG A 528 37.63 -17.62 -1.13
CA ARG A 528 36.36 -17.74 -0.43
C ARG A 528 35.67 -16.39 -0.32
N PHE A 529 34.36 -16.39 -0.48
CA PHE A 529 33.57 -15.22 -0.18
C PHE A 529 33.16 -15.18 1.27
N TYR A 530 33.50 -14.09 1.95
CA TYR A 530 33.15 -13.89 3.35
C TYR A 530 33.59 -15.08 4.24
N ASN A 531 34.73 -15.69 3.88
CA ASN A 531 35.27 -16.92 4.47
C ASN A 531 34.34 -18.16 4.41
N MET A 532 33.34 -18.15 3.53
CA MET A 532 32.42 -19.26 3.29
C MET A 532 32.84 -20.09 2.07
N ASN A 533 32.50 -21.38 2.08
CA ASN A 533 32.65 -22.26 0.92
C ASN A 533 31.39 -22.22 0.02
N TYR A 534 30.83 -21.04 -0.18
CA TYR A 534 29.58 -20.81 -0.89
C TYR A 534 29.78 -19.81 -2.03
N ILE A 535 29.85 -20.35 -3.26
CA ILE A 535 29.91 -19.57 -4.49
C ILE A 535 28.92 -20.22 -5.45
N PRO A 536 27.67 -19.72 -5.49
CA PRO A 536 26.61 -20.32 -6.28
C PRO A 536 26.57 -19.83 -7.72
N SER A 537 27.22 -18.71 -8.02
CA SER A 537 27.22 -18.08 -9.34
C SER A 537 28.15 -18.81 -10.34
N PRO A 538 27.93 -18.60 -11.66
CA PRO A 538 28.93 -18.91 -12.67
C PRO A 538 30.09 -17.91 -12.56
N VAL A 539 31.26 -18.40 -12.20
CA VAL A 539 32.45 -17.56 -11.97
C VAL A 539 33.14 -17.16 -13.27
N GLU A 540 33.03 -17.98 -14.31
CA GLU A 540 33.63 -17.66 -15.61
C GLU A 540 32.97 -16.47 -16.30
N ASN A 541 33.72 -15.79 -17.16
CA ASN A 541 33.17 -14.82 -18.09
C ASN A 541 32.37 -15.57 -19.17
N VAL A 542 31.04 -15.52 -19.07
CA VAL A 542 30.09 -16.22 -19.96
C VAL A 542 29.89 -15.54 -21.32
N SER A 543 30.67 -14.51 -21.64
CA SER A 543 30.65 -13.87 -22.96
C SER A 543 31.19 -14.79 -24.07
N GLY A 544 30.60 -14.70 -25.27
CA GLY A 544 31.14 -15.35 -26.47
C GLY A 544 30.90 -16.86 -26.62
N GLY A 545 29.94 -17.44 -25.89
CA GLY A 545 29.56 -18.86 -26.04
C GLY A 545 30.25 -19.81 -25.04
N THR A 546 30.97 -19.28 -24.05
CA THR A 546 31.48 -20.04 -22.90
C THR A 546 30.33 -20.73 -22.17
N THR A 547 30.49 -22.02 -21.86
CA THR A 547 29.48 -22.78 -21.11
C THR A 547 29.50 -22.33 -19.64
N PRO A 548 28.36 -21.90 -19.06
CA PRO A 548 28.31 -21.53 -17.66
C PRO A 548 28.63 -22.70 -16.73
N PHE A 549 29.13 -22.37 -15.55
CA PHE A 549 29.56 -23.28 -14.48
C PHE A 549 30.61 -24.31 -14.92
N SER A 550 31.45 -23.93 -15.87
CA SER A 550 32.59 -24.74 -16.33
C SER A 550 33.76 -24.69 -15.36
N VAL A 551 33.89 -23.59 -14.60
CA VAL A 551 34.87 -23.43 -13.53
C VAL A 551 34.23 -23.79 -12.19
N ASP A 552 34.35 -25.08 -11.83
CA ASP A 552 33.90 -25.63 -10.55
C ASP A 552 35.07 -26.28 -9.80
N LEU A 553 34.80 -26.95 -8.68
CA LEU A 553 35.85 -27.55 -7.84
C LEU A 553 36.69 -28.63 -8.53
N THR A 554 36.24 -29.17 -9.67
CA THR A 554 37.02 -30.10 -10.50
C THR A 554 38.04 -29.39 -11.39
N ASP A 555 37.90 -28.06 -11.56
CA ASP A 555 38.84 -27.27 -12.34
C ASP A 555 40.22 -27.26 -11.69
N ASN A 556 41.23 -27.51 -12.52
CA ASN A 556 42.62 -27.54 -12.12
C ASN A 556 43.44 -26.39 -12.78
N SER A 557 42.79 -25.51 -13.55
CA SER A 557 43.46 -24.44 -14.28
C SER A 557 43.71 -23.21 -13.41
N THR A 558 42.79 -22.90 -12.48
CA THR A 558 42.88 -21.72 -11.60
C THR A 558 42.92 -22.06 -10.11
N THR A 559 43.52 -21.16 -9.31
CA THR A 559 43.41 -21.14 -7.83
C THR A 559 42.38 -20.13 -7.34
N GLY A 560 41.75 -19.39 -8.25
CA GLY A 560 40.71 -18.41 -7.95
C GLY A 560 39.37 -19.07 -7.59
N GLU A 561 38.34 -18.25 -7.62
CA GLU A 561 36.97 -18.59 -7.23
C GLU A 561 36.38 -19.65 -8.16
N LYS A 562 35.58 -20.54 -7.56
CA LYS A 562 35.00 -21.72 -8.23
C LYS A 562 33.60 -21.96 -7.74
N ASN A 563 32.70 -22.38 -8.62
CA ASN A 563 31.37 -22.81 -8.22
C ASN A 563 31.47 -23.97 -7.22
N THR A 564 30.80 -23.86 -6.07
CA THR A 564 30.95 -24.79 -4.95
C THR A 564 29.83 -25.82 -4.81
N ALA A 565 29.12 -26.16 -5.89
CA ALA A 565 28.08 -27.19 -5.84
C ALA A 565 28.63 -28.56 -5.39
N ARG A 566 27.81 -29.35 -4.69
CA ARG A 566 28.13 -30.72 -4.23
C ARG A 566 27.36 -31.78 -5.01
N TRP A 567 26.21 -31.40 -5.52
CA TRP A 567 25.33 -32.26 -6.31
C TRP A 567 24.81 -31.50 -7.52
N LYS A 568 24.59 -32.24 -8.61
CA LYS A 568 23.85 -31.80 -9.78
C LYS A 568 22.62 -32.70 -9.92
N ILE A 569 21.45 -32.10 -10.05
CA ILE A 569 20.19 -32.80 -10.32
C ILE A 569 19.76 -32.40 -11.71
N HIS A 570 19.70 -33.36 -12.62
CA HIS A 570 19.28 -33.15 -13.99
C HIS A 570 17.85 -33.67 -14.19
N ILE A 571 16.98 -32.83 -14.74
CA ILE A 571 15.57 -33.12 -15.02
C ILE A 571 15.39 -33.11 -16.54
N ASN A 572 14.98 -34.25 -17.09
CA ASN A 572 14.76 -34.39 -18.53
C ASN A 572 13.45 -33.70 -18.96
N ALA A 573 13.56 -32.79 -19.93
CA ALA A 573 12.48 -31.99 -20.48
C ALA A 573 11.33 -32.82 -21.07
N ALA A 574 11.67 -33.82 -21.88
CA ALA A 574 10.70 -34.63 -22.59
C ALA A 574 9.86 -35.47 -21.61
N THR A 575 10.53 -36.05 -20.61
CA THR A 575 9.86 -36.84 -19.57
C THR A 575 9.00 -35.95 -18.68
N LEU A 576 9.49 -34.77 -18.28
CA LEU A 576 8.69 -33.80 -17.54
C LEU A 576 7.43 -33.39 -18.32
N ASN A 577 7.54 -33.06 -19.61
CA ASN A 577 6.39 -32.71 -20.44
C ASN A 577 5.35 -33.84 -20.48
N SER A 578 5.81 -35.09 -20.58
CA SER A 578 4.93 -36.26 -20.56
C SER A 578 4.22 -36.41 -19.20
N THR A 579 4.94 -36.20 -18.08
CA THR A 579 4.37 -36.25 -16.73
C THR A 579 3.33 -35.15 -16.51
N LEU A 580 3.65 -33.90 -16.86
CA LEU A 580 2.72 -32.77 -16.71
C LEU A 580 1.46 -33.00 -17.54
N THR A 581 1.62 -33.42 -18.80
CA THR A 581 0.48 -33.72 -19.68
C THR A 581 -0.38 -34.86 -19.12
N ALA A 582 0.23 -35.94 -18.62
CA ALA A 582 -0.50 -37.05 -17.99
C ALA A 582 -1.25 -36.61 -16.72
N ALA A 583 -0.71 -35.64 -15.99
CA ALA A 583 -1.34 -35.02 -14.81
C ALA A 583 -2.35 -33.91 -15.16
N SER A 584 -2.62 -33.65 -16.45
CA SER A 584 -3.45 -32.53 -16.92
C SER A 584 -2.96 -31.15 -16.44
N GLN A 585 -1.65 -31.01 -16.24
CA GLN A 585 -0.99 -29.76 -15.87
C GLN A 585 -0.43 -29.05 -17.11
N PRO A 586 -0.35 -27.70 -17.11
CA PRO A 586 0.20 -26.95 -18.22
C PRO A 586 1.72 -27.18 -18.35
N ILE A 587 2.20 -27.30 -19.59
CA ILE A 587 3.64 -27.45 -19.88
C ILE A 587 4.39 -26.13 -19.62
N ASN A 588 3.76 -24.99 -19.91
CA ASN A 588 4.24 -23.68 -19.50
C ASN A 588 3.86 -23.48 -18.02
N THR A 589 4.86 -23.48 -17.13
CA THR A 589 4.64 -23.42 -15.69
C THR A 589 5.89 -22.91 -14.99
N HIS A 590 5.78 -22.61 -13.70
CA HIS A 590 6.93 -22.54 -12.81
C HIS A 590 7.07 -23.87 -12.05
N LEU A 591 8.27 -24.18 -11.57
CA LEU A 591 8.51 -25.26 -10.60
C LEU A 591 9.00 -24.64 -9.30
N GLN A 592 8.48 -25.14 -8.18
CA GLN A 592 8.91 -24.82 -6.84
C GLN A 592 9.82 -25.93 -6.32
N ILE A 593 11.03 -25.54 -5.90
CA ILE A 593 12.07 -26.42 -5.38
C ILE A 593 12.31 -26.04 -3.93
N GLU A 594 12.13 -26.99 -3.02
CA GLU A 594 12.36 -26.78 -1.59
C GLU A 594 13.58 -27.54 -1.12
N THR A 595 14.38 -26.94 -0.24
CA THR A 595 15.55 -27.57 0.37
C THR A 595 15.42 -27.55 1.90
N SER A 596 15.76 -28.66 2.56
CA SER A 596 15.86 -28.75 4.02
C SER A 596 17.01 -29.66 4.46
N ILE A 597 17.43 -29.50 5.72
CA ILE A 597 18.47 -30.32 6.37
C ILE A 597 17.80 -31.36 7.27
N GLY A 598 18.14 -32.63 7.10
CA GLY A 598 17.56 -33.74 7.85
C GLY A 598 16.31 -34.32 7.17
N GLU A 599 15.71 -35.30 7.85
CA GLU A 599 14.48 -35.93 7.37
C GLU A 599 13.30 -34.95 7.44
N PRO A 600 12.41 -34.91 6.44
CA PRO A 600 11.25 -34.04 6.48
C PRO A 600 10.31 -34.46 7.62
N THR A 601 9.89 -33.50 8.44
CA THR A 601 9.02 -33.75 9.62
C THR A 601 7.54 -33.48 9.35
N GLY A 602 7.17 -33.09 8.13
CA GLY A 602 5.79 -32.70 7.85
C GLY A 602 4.77 -33.82 7.91
N ILE A 603 3.49 -33.45 8.11
CA ILE A 603 2.32 -34.36 8.16
C ILE A 603 2.32 -35.37 7.01
N ASP A 604 2.77 -34.93 5.83
CA ASP A 604 2.82 -35.71 4.61
C ASP A 604 4.21 -36.31 4.28
N GLY A 605 5.19 -36.21 5.19
CA GLY A 605 6.57 -36.64 4.96
C GLY A 605 7.34 -35.73 3.99
N LEU A 606 6.90 -34.48 3.84
CA LEU A 606 7.57 -33.39 3.11
C LEU A 606 8.01 -32.28 4.08
N PRO A 607 8.93 -31.38 3.68
CA PRO A 607 9.24 -30.19 4.49
C PRO A 607 7.95 -29.40 4.73
N GLU A 608 7.68 -29.05 5.98
CA GLU A 608 6.54 -28.19 6.32
C GLU A 608 6.83 -26.77 5.86
N SER A 609 5.92 -26.21 5.06
CA SER A 609 5.98 -24.84 4.55
C SER A 609 5.27 -23.84 5.47
N HIS A 610 5.30 -24.07 6.79
CA HIS A 610 4.58 -23.37 7.87
C HIS A 610 3.08 -23.62 8.03
N GLU A 611 2.66 -23.89 9.27
CA GLU A 611 1.32 -23.53 9.78
C GLU A 611 1.41 -23.13 11.27
N TYR A 612 1.31 -21.82 11.53
CA TYR A 612 0.88 -21.35 12.85
C TYR A 612 -0.47 -22.03 13.21
N PRO A 613 -0.75 -22.37 14.48
CA PRO A 613 -0.07 -21.90 15.70
C PRO A 613 1.12 -22.75 16.18
N THR A 614 1.51 -23.82 15.48
CA THR A 614 2.57 -24.73 15.93
C THR A 614 3.86 -24.48 15.14
N GLU A 615 4.84 -23.85 15.78
CA GLU A 615 6.13 -23.49 15.21
C GLU A 615 7.01 -24.74 15.04
N VAL A 616 6.90 -25.44 13.90
CA VAL A 616 7.61 -26.71 13.68
C VAL A 616 8.89 -26.57 12.83
N GLN A 617 9.40 -25.33 12.64
CA GLN A 617 10.76 -24.93 12.16
C GLN A 617 10.82 -24.15 10.82
N PRO A 618 10.40 -22.86 10.78
CA PRO A 618 10.62 -21.93 9.65
C PRO A 618 11.96 -22.04 8.95
N MET A 619 13.01 -22.12 9.77
CA MET A 619 14.35 -21.77 9.34
C MET A 619 15.03 -22.91 8.59
N ASN A 620 14.52 -24.13 8.75
CA ASN A 620 15.02 -25.32 8.05
C ASN A 620 14.33 -25.50 6.68
N HIS A 621 13.93 -24.39 6.07
CA HIS A 621 13.20 -24.40 4.81
C HIS A 621 13.77 -23.32 3.89
N SER A 622 14.04 -23.71 2.64
CA SER A 622 14.52 -22.84 1.58
C SER A 622 13.69 -23.11 0.33
N VAL A 623 13.16 -22.06 -0.29
CA VAL A 623 12.27 -22.19 -1.46
C VAL A 623 12.83 -21.43 -2.66
N THR A 624 13.09 -22.14 -3.75
CA THR A 624 13.59 -21.60 -5.01
C THR A 624 12.61 -21.88 -6.13
N TYR A 625 12.59 -20.99 -7.12
CA TYR A 625 11.70 -21.06 -8.26
C TYR A 625 12.49 -21.06 -9.55
N LEU A 626 12.00 -21.79 -10.55
CA LEU A 626 12.39 -21.64 -11.95
C LEU A 626 11.13 -21.54 -12.80
N TRP A 627 11.24 -20.86 -13.94
CA TRP A 627 10.14 -20.69 -14.87
C TRP A 627 10.44 -21.39 -16.19
N ARG A 628 9.41 -22.02 -16.75
CA ARG A 628 9.51 -22.78 -17.97
C ARG A 628 8.39 -22.41 -18.92
N GLY A 629 8.72 -21.90 -20.09
CA GLY A 629 7.71 -21.49 -21.06
C GLY A 629 8.30 -20.82 -22.29
N THR A 630 7.43 -20.45 -23.23
CA THR A 630 7.84 -19.63 -24.38
C THR A 630 8.14 -18.19 -23.95
N ASN A 631 8.95 -17.47 -24.74
CA ASN A 631 9.23 -16.04 -24.48
C ASN A 631 7.96 -15.19 -24.32
N THR A 632 6.93 -15.43 -25.13
CA THR A 632 5.64 -14.73 -25.02
C THR A 632 4.95 -15.03 -23.70
N TRP A 633 5.01 -16.28 -23.21
CA TRP A 633 4.41 -16.62 -21.91
C TRP A 633 5.20 -16.04 -20.74
N LEU A 634 6.54 -16.13 -20.78
CA LEU A 634 7.42 -15.63 -19.72
C LEU A 634 7.37 -14.10 -19.61
N TYR A 635 7.56 -13.42 -20.74
CA TYR A 635 7.82 -11.97 -20.77
C TYR A 635 6.66 -11.13 -21.29
N GLY A 636 5.62 -11.77 -21.84
CA GLY A 636 4.56 -11.09 -22.56
C GLY A 636 5.02 -10.58 -23.91
N ASP A 637 4.07 -10.07 -24.71
CA ASP A 637 4.34 -9.36 -25.98
C ASP A 637 3.96 -7.87 -25.91
N GLY A 638 3.68 -7.37 -24.70
CA GLY A 638 3.22 -5.99 -24.50
C GLY A 638 1.73 -5.78 -24.82
N THR A 639 0.95 -6.84 -25.09
CA THR A 639 -0.52 -6.79 -25.21
C THR A 639 -1.22 -7.26 -23.94
N GLU A 640 -2.50 -6.89 -23.77
CA GLU A 640 -3.33 -7.38 -22.65
C GLU A 640 -3.73 -8.85 -22.82
N ALA A 641 -3.67 -9.38 -24.05
CA ALA A 641 -4.01 -10.77 -24.35
C ALA A 641 -2.90 -11.75 -23.96
N ASN A 642 -1.64 -11.31 -24.01
CA ASN A 642 -0.48 -12.11 -23.65
C ASN A 642 0.37 -11.39 -22.59
N PRO A 643 -0.12 -11.29 -21.34
CA PRO A 643 0.67 -10.72 -20.26
C PRO A 643 1.85 -11.64 -19.86
N PRO A 644 2.90 -11.08 -19.23
CA PRO A 644 3.98 -11.88 -18.65
C PRO A 644 3.50 -12.78 -17.51
N ASN A 645 4.12 -13.96 -17.37
CA ASN A 645 3.90 -14.89 -16.26
C ASN A 645 5.13 -15.06 -15.36
N LEU A 646 6.31 -14.59 -15.78
CA LEU A 646 7.47 -14.42 -14.91
C LEU A 646 7.37 -13.03 -14.24
N PRO A 647 7.17 -12.94 -12.92
CA PRO A 647 7.05 -11.65 -12.22
C PRO A 647 8.26 -10.76 -12.50
N ILE A 648 8.06 -9.45 -12.68
CA ILE A 648 9.15 -8.56 -13.04
C ILE A 648 10.16 -8.43 -11.90
N THR A 649 9.69 -8.52 -10.66
CA THR A 649 10.55 -8.47 -9.46
C THR A 649 11.44 -9.71 -9.29
N GLU A 650 11.09 -10.82 -9.93
CA GLU A 650 11.86 -12.07 -9.87
C GLU A 650 13.01 -12.13 -10.88
N ARG A 651 13.03 -11.19 -11.84
CA ARG A 651 14.03 -11.15 -12.93
C ARG A 651 15.37 -10.56 -12.51
N PHE A 652 15.42 -9.86 -11.37
CA PHE A 652 16.57 -9.01 -11.04
C PHE A 652 16.95 -9.13 -9.56
N GLN A 653 18.25 -9.02 -9.30
CA GLN A 653 18.81 -8.77 -7.97
C GLN A 653 18.99 -7.26 -7.81
N PHE A 654 18.27 -6.65 -6.87
CA PHE A 654 18.36 -5.20 -6.63
C PHE A 654 19.43 -4.82 -5.62
N ILE A 655 19.69 -5.73 -4.68
CA ILE A 655 20.55 -5.50 -3.51
C ILE A 655 21.38 -6.75 -3.19
N GLY A 656 22.55 -6.53 -2.59
CA GLY A 656 23.50 -7.58 -2.20
C GLY A 656 24.55 -7.91 -3.27
N ASP A 657 25.46 -8.81 -2.91
CA ASP A 657 26.61 -9.18 -3.74
C ASP A 657 26.17 -9.95 -5.00
N PRO A 658 26.51 -9.49 -6.21
CA PRO A 658 26.17 -10.17 -7.46
C PRO A 658 26.81 -11.56 -7.60
N ARG A 659 27.93 -11.83 -6.92
CA ARG A 659 28.64 -13.10 -6.96
C ARG A 659 27.91 -14.23 -6.20
N HIS A 660 26.82 -13.89 -5.50
CA HIS A 660 25.88 -14.86 -4.91
C HIS A 660 24.61 -15.10 -5.75
N CYS A 661 24.41 -14.38 -6.87
CA CYS A 661 23.29 -14.66 -7.77
C CYS A 661 23.56 -15.93 -8.59
N PRO A 662 22.73 -16.99 -8.47
CA PRO A 662 23.03 -18.29 -9.05
C PRO A 662 22.70 -18.39 -10.55
N TYR A 663 21.99 -17.44 -11.14
CA TYR A 663 21.36 -17.62 -12.46
C TYR A 663 22.26 -17.15 -13.60
N ALA A 664 22.68 -18.05 -14.48
CA ALA A 664 23.61 -17.70 -15.57
C ALA A 664 22.97 -16.83 -16.66
N ASP A 665 21.66 -16.95 -16.89
CA ASP A 665 20.88 -16.16 -17.86
C ASP A 665 20.64 -14.70 -17.43
N LEU A 666 20.97 -14.35 -16.18
CA LEU A 666 20.93 -12.97 -15.68
C LEU A 666 22.30 -12.28 -15.71
N LYS A 667 23.37 -13.04 -15.97
CA LYS A 667 24.73 -12.52 -16.07
C LYS A 667 24.93 -11.83 -17.43
N LYS A 668 25.48 -10.62 -17.42
CA LYS A 668 25.75 -9.85 -18.65
C LYS A 668 26.67 -10.64 -19.60
N GLY A 669 26.33 -10.66 -20.89
CA GLY A 669 27.15 -11.31 -21.92
C GLY A 669 26.82 -12.78 -22.19
N PHE A 670 25.90 -13.41 -21.45
CA PHE A 670 25.44 -14.76 -21.76
C PHE A 670 24.97 -14.88 -23.22
N ALA A 671 25.34 -15.95 -23.93
CA ALA A 671 25.08 -16.13 -25.36
C ALA A 671 23.57 -16.21 -25.67
N GLY A 672 22.95 -15.05 -25.90
CA GLY A 672 21.49 -14.87 -26.02
C GLY A 672 21.01 -13.59 -25.34
N ALA A 673 21.71 -13.13 -24.30
CA ALA A 673 21.62 -11.81 -23.71
C ALA A 673 22.26 -10.77 -24.64
N THR A 674 21.65 -10.56 -25.81
CA THR A 674 21.80 -9.26 -26.49
C THR A 674 21.29 -8.17 -25.55
N ALA A 675 21.64 -6.91 -25.79
CA ALA A 675 21.09 -5.77 -25.05
C ALA A 675 19.54 -5.68 -25.06
N ASN A 676 18.88 -6.58 -25.80
CA ASN A 676 17.43 -6.73 -25.98
C ASN A 676 16.85 -7.99 -25.30
N SER A 677 17.62 -8.76 -24.51
CA SER A 677 17.03 -9.87 -23.72
C SER A 677 16.06 -9.32 -22.66
N PRO A 678 14.84 -9.87 -22.52
CA PRO A 678 13.88 -9.46 -21.49
C PRO A 678 14.35 -9.66 -20.04
N LEU A 679 15.37 -10.49 -19.83
CA LEU A 679 16.08 -10.67 -18.55
C LEU A 679 17.26 -9.71 -18.39
N GLY A 680 17.77 -9.14 -19.50
CA GLY A 680 18.80 -8.11 -19.51
C GLY A 680 20.03 -8.43 -18.64
N MET A 681 20.51 -7.39 -17.95
CA MET A 681 21.53 -7.47 -16.88
C MET A 681 20.80 -7.56 -15.54
N GLY A 682 20.65 -8.77 -14.99
CA GLY A 682 19.85 -9.00 -13.79
C GLY A 682 20.61 -9.14 -12.49
N PHE A 683 21.94 -9.05 -12.53
CA PHE A 683 22.79 -8.97 -11.34
C PHE A 683 22.82 -7.53 -10.84
N ASN A 684 22.94 -7.31 -9.53
CA ASN A 684 23.10 -5.95 -8.98
C ASN A 684 24.47 -5.40 -9.36
N PRO A 685 24.57 -4.43 -10.27
CA PRO A 685 25.87 -3.91 -10.67
C PRO A 685 26.40 -2.89 -9.66
N TYR A 686 25.59 -2.36 -8.74
CA TYR A 686 25.97 -1.25 -7.86
C TYR A 686 26.48 -1.69 -6.48
N PHE A 687 26.73 -2.98 -6.26
CA PHE A 687 27.19 -3.47 -4.95
C PHE A 687 28.59 -2.94 -4.56
N ASP A 688 29.54 -3.10 -5.49
CA ASP A 688 30.98 -2.83 -5.41
C ASP A 688 31.53 -2.96 -6.85
N ASP A 689 32.65 -2.31 -7.16
CA ASP A 689 33.31 -2.40 -8.48
C ASP A 689 34.34 -3.54 -8.59
N MET A 690 34.55 -4.28 -7.50
CA MET A 690 35.52 -5.35 -7.38
C MET A 690 36.97 -4.87 -7.56
N GLU A 691 37.26 -3.62 -7.19
CA GLU A 691 38.61 -3.09 -7.04
C GLU A 691 38.96 -2.92 -5.55
N ASP A 692 40.24 -2.95 -5.20
CA ASP A 692 40.73 -2.50 -3.90
C ASP A 692 42.12 -1.91 -4.08
N SER A 693 42.37 -0.78 -3.44
CA SER A 693 43.71 -0.19 -3.30
C SER A 693 44.78 -1.15 -2.76
N THR A 694 44.39 -2.19 -2.02
CA THR A 694 45.30 -3.18 -1.40
C THR A 694 45.50 -4.43 -2.25
N ASP A 695 44.41 -5.06 -2.72
CA ASP A 695 44.45 -6.32 -3.48
C ASP A 695 44.45 -6.13 -5.02
N GLY A 696 44.16 -4.93 -5.51
CA GLY A 696 44.12 -4.59 -6.94
C GLY A 696 42.73 -4.74 -7.56
N ASN A 697 42.68 -4.68 -8.90
CA ASN A 697 41.44 -4.78 -9.68
C ASN A 697 41.11 -6.26 -10.01
N HIS A 698 39.98 -6.73 -9.48
CA HIS A 698 39.40 -8.05 -9.72
C HIS A 698 38.11 -8.00 -10.58
N GLU A 699 37.80 -6.85 -11.19
CA GLU A 699 36.65 -6.64 -12.07
C GLU A 699 36.63 -7.65 -13.23
N GLY A 700 37.80 -7.86 -13.84
CA GLY A 700 38.00 -8.72 -15.00
C GLY A 700 37.73 -10.20 -14.75
N ASP A 701 37.95 -10.66 -13.51
CA ASP A 701 37.81 -12.07 -13.12
C ASP A 701 36.34 -12.51 -13.18
N TRP A 702 35.41 -11.61 -12.91
CA TRP A 702 33.99 -11.91 -12.78
C TRP A 702 33.20 -11.72 -14.07
N GLY A 703 33.76 -11.03 -15.08
CA GLY A 703 33.09 -10.80 -16.37
C GLY A 703 31.72 -10.10 -16.28
N LEU A 704 31.38 -9.55 -15.11
CA LEU A 704 30.13 -8.83 -14.84
C LEU A 704 30.18 -7.40 -15.40
N TYR A 705 31.37 -6.80 -15.40
CA TYR A 705 31.57 -5.35 -15.47
C TYR A 705 32.34 -4.85 -16.68
N HIS A 706 33.02 -5.74 -17.42
CA HIS A 706 33.96 -5.39 -18.49
C HIS A 706 33.48 -4.23 -19.39
N ASN A 707 34.20 -3.11 -19.30
CA ASN A 707 34.11 -1.87 -20.10
C ASN A 707 32.90 -0.93 -19.89
N ASN A 708 32.11 -1.07 -18.81
CA ASN A 708 30.94 -0.18 -18.60
C ASN A 708 31.01 0.78 -17.40
N GLY A 709 32.01 0.67 -16.51
CA GLY A 709 32.14 1.61 -15.39
C GLY A 709 31.01 1.59 -14.35
N LEU A 710 30.26 0.49 -14.27
CA LEU A 710 29.17 0.29 -13.30
C LEU A 710 29.71 -0.39 -12.04
N GLY A 711 29.23 0.00 -10.86
CA GLY A 711 29.76 -0.47 -9.56
C GLY A 711 30.21 0.67 -8.68
N ILE A 712 29.99 0.58 -7.37
CA ILE A 712 30.51 1.58 -6.45
C ILE A 712 32.03 1.51 -6.50
N LYS A 713 32.68 2.54 -7.07
CA LYS A 713 34.13 2.52 -7.21
C LYS A 713 34.87 2.90 -5.95
N ASN A 714 35.89 2.12 -5.63
CA ASN A 714 36.72 2.28 -4.44
C ASN A 714 38.22 2.45 -4.76
N ASP A 715 38.56 2.70 -6.04
CA ASP A 715 39.90 2.92 -6.62
C ASP A 715 40.61 4.25 -6.21
N ALA A 716 40.06 4.97 -5.23
CA ALA A 716 40.46 6.32 -4.81
C ALA A 716 40.34 7.43 -5.88
N VAL A 717 39.64 7.19 -6.99
CA VAL A 717 39.33 8.19 -8.02
C VAL A 717 37.90 8.71 -7.84
N TYR A 718 37.78 9.90 -7.24
CA TYR A 718 36.52 10.51 -6.76
C TYR A 718 35.45 10.88 -7.82
N ASN A 719 35.57 10.45 -9.08
CA ASN A 719 34.70 10.95 -10.16
C ASN A 719 34.38 9.95 -11.29
N ASN A 720 34.51 8.63 -11.07
CA ASN A 720 34.39 7.69 -12.19
C ASN A 720 33.81 6.31 -11.83
N GLY A 721 32.67 6.23 -11.15
CA GLY A 721 31.79 5.07 -11.27
C GLY A 721 30.96 4.72 -10.04
N GLY A 722 29.77 4.19 -10.33
CA GLY A 722 28.72 3.87 -9.36
C GLY A 722 27.51 4.76 -9.58
N TRP A 723 26.36 4.44 -8.98
CA TRP A 723 25.25 5.40 -9.01
C TRP A 723 25.59 6.53 -8.02
N ASP A 724 26.43 7.46 -8.48
CA ASP A 724 26.86 8.61 -7.72
C ASP A 724 25.82 9.72 -7.85
N SER A 725 25.25 10.10 -6.71
CA SER A 725 24.30 11.22 -6.62
C SER A 725 24.99 12.60 -6.68
N GLY A 726 26.32 12.65 -6.61
CA GLY A 726 27.14 13.84 -6.37
C GLY A 726 27.38 14.13 -4.88
N ASP A 727 26.55 13.54 -4.00
CA ASP A 727 26.66 13.62 -2.53
C ASP A 727 27.15 12.29 -1.91
N GLY A 728 27.29 11.24 -2.71
CA GLY A 728 27.64 9.87 -2.31
C GLY A 728 26.96 8.80 -3.17
N TYR A 729 27.27 7.54 -2.88
CA TYR A 729 26.93 6.39 -3.72
C TYR A 729 25.74 5.60 -3.18
N LEU A 730 25.00 4.90 -4.05
CA LEU A 730 23.98 3.92 -3.68
C LEU A 730 24.38 2.50 -4.07
N GLU A 731 24.13 1.54 -3.19
CA GLU A 731 24.44 0.12 -3.34
C GLU A 731 23.31 -0.73 -3.94
N ILE A 732 22.27 -0.04 -4.40
CA ILE A 732 21.02 -0.62 -4.89
C ILE A 732 20.80 -0.22 -6.35
N ASP A 733 20.17 -1.10 -7.13
CA ASP A 733 19.86 -0.85 -8.54
C ASP A 733 18.63 0.09 -8.71
N VAL A 734 18.88 1.39 -8.49
CA VAL A 734 17.90 2.48 -8.63
C VAL A 734 17.28 2.54 -10.03
N PRO A 735 18.05 2.46 -11.13
CA PRO A 735 17.48 2.44 -12.48
C PRO A 735 16.46 1.31 -12.68
N ARG A 736 16.74 0.12 -12.14
CA ARG A 736 15.81 -1.02 -12.19
C ARG A 736 14.57 -0.82 -11.31
N ALA A 737 14.74 -0.25 -10.12
CA ALA A 737 13.62 0.06 -9.24
C ALA A 737 12.61 1.01 -9.93
N TYR A 738 13.11 2.06 -10.60
CA TYR A 738 12.26 2.96 -11.38
C TYR A 738 11.74 2.34 -12.67
N GLN A 739 12.47 1.40 -13.30
CA GLN A 739 11.94 0.64 -14.43
C GLN A 739 10.68 -0.15 -14.05
N ILE A 740 10.64 -0.76 -12.87
CA ILE A 740 9.44 -1.48 -12.41
C ILE A 740 8.26 -0.52 -12.29
N LEU A 741 8.44 0.62 -11.61
CA LEU A 741 7.37 1.60 -11.46
C LEU A 741 6.87 2.09 -12.83
N ARG A 742 7.78 2.49 -13.73
CA ARG A 742 7.44 2.91 -15.10
C ARG A 742 6.64 1.82 -15.83
N THR A 743 7.13 0.59 -15.78
CA THR A 743 6.50 -0.54 -16.47
C THR A 743 5.10 -0.81 -15.93
N ALA A 744 4.92 -0.75 -14.61
CA ALA A 744 3.62 -0.91 -13.96
C ALA A 744 2.62 0.18 -14.37
N ILE A 745 2.98 1.46 -14.25
CA ILE A 745 2.06 2.57 -14.56
C ILE A 745 1.74 2.66 -16.06
N VAL A 746 2.72 2.40 -16.94
CA VAL A 746 2.50 2.43 -18.39
C VAL A 746 1.70 1.22 -18.87
N SER A 747 1.96 0.03 -18.33
CA SER A 747 1.20 -1.18 -18.69
C SER A 747 -0.26 -1.05 -18.31
N SER A 748 -0.55 -0.49 -17.14
CA SER A 748 -1.91 -0.26 -16.63
C SER A 748 -2.54 1.07 -17.10
N ARG A 749 -1.84 1.89 -17.89
CA ARG A 749 -2.31 3.23 -18.28
C ARG A 749 -2.75 4.08 -17.09
N ALA A 750 -2.07 3.93 -15.96
CA ALA A 750 -2.43 4.58 -14.71
C ALA A 750 -2.19 6.09 -14.76
N LEU A 751 -2.92 6.79 -13.90
CA LEU A 751 -2.64 8.16 -13.52
C LEU A 751 -1.88 8.14 -12.19
N PHE A 752 -0.70 8.74 -12.16
CA PHE A 752 0.25 8.67 -11.05
C PHE A 752 0.65 10.07 -10.55
N THR A 753 0.86 10.24 -9.24
CA THR A 753 1.47 11.47 -8.69
C THR A 753 2.28 11.21 -7.42
N THR A 754 3.23 12.11 -7.17
CA THR A 754 3.83 12.33 -5.85
C THR A 754 3.24 13.61 -5.25
N MET A 755 3.18 13.66 -3.92
CA MET A 755 2.51 14.77 -3.23
C MET A 755 3.15 16.14 -3.49
N THR A 756 4.48 16.24 -3.43
CA THR A 756 5.22 17.50 -3.57
C THR A 756 6.73 17.26 -3.69
N GLY A 757 7.48 18.28 -4.13
CA GLY A 757 8.94 18.32 -4.19
C GLY A 757 9.56 17.79 -5.49
N PHE A 758 10.85 17.44 -5.42
CA PHE A 758 11.54 16.67 -6.45
C PHE A 758 10.86 15.31 -6.64
N SER A 759 10.64 14.93 -7.90
CA SER A 759 10.20 13.58 -8.25
C SER A 759 11.31 12.57 -7.93
N TYR A 760 11.24 11.93 -6.77
CA TYR A 760 12.14 10.86 -6.32
C TYR A 760 13.60 11.27 -6.15
N TYR A 761 13.81 12.22 -5.25
CA TYR A 761 15.13 12.63 -4.75
C TYR A 761 15.71 11.64 -3.73
N TYR A 762 14.85 10.77 -3.19
CA TYR A 762 15.19 9.74 -2.23
C TYR A 762 14.56 8.40 -2.63
N ILE A 763 15.16 7.32 -2.16
CA ILE A 763 14.61 5.96 -2.25
C ILE A 763 14.67 5.32 -0.87
N GLY A 764 13.59 4.67 -0.44
CA GLY A 764 13.51 3.99 0.86
C GLY A 764 13.14 2.53 0.68
N ILE A 765 13.90 1.64 1.32
CA ILE A 765 13.68 0.19 1.30
C ILE A 765 13.27 -0.39 2.66
N GLY A 766 13.08 0.48 3.64
CA GLY A 766 12.66 0.14 5.00
C GLY A 766 13.83 0.15 5.98
N GLY A 767 13.59 0.65 7.19
CA GLY A 767 14.58 0.69 8.27
C GLY A 767 15.50 1.90 8.24
N GLU A 768 15.30 2.82 7.29
CA GLU A 768 16.00 4.11 7.27
C GLU A 768 15.54 5.02 8.42
N ILE A 769 16.49 5.77 8.95
CA ILE A 769 16.29 6.81 9.96
C ILE A 769 17.08 8.02 9.52
N GLY A 770 16.40 9.14 9.27
CA GLY A 770 17.08 10.36 8.87
C GLY A 770 16.13 11.52 8.60
N TYR A 771 16.69 12.72 8.47
CA TYR A 771 16.06 13.85 7.82
C TYR A 771 17.12 14.92 7.49
N ASP A 772 16.89 15.78 6.51
CA ASP A 772 17.73 16.95 6.27
C ASP A 772 17.16 18.21 6.94
N ASP A 773 18.02 19.24 7.05
CA ASP A 773 17.67 20.52 7.68
C ASP A 773 16.53 21.24 6.95
N ALA A 774 16.39 21.02 5.64
CA ALA A 774 15.34 21.63 4.82
C ALA A 774 13.92 21.19 5.25
N ASN A 775 13.82 20.12 6.04
CA ASN A 775 12.56 19.63 6.61
C ASN A 775 12.37 19.96 8.10
N ARG A 776 13.14 20.94 8.60
CA ARG A 776 13.09 21.45 9.98
C ARG A 776 13.56 20.47 11.06
N PHE A 777 14.41 19.51 10.70
CA PHE A 777 15.18 18.69 11.63
C PHE A 777 16.67 19.08 11.52
N PRO A 778 17.15 20.06 12.31
CA PRO A 778 18.47 20.68 12.12
C PRO A 778 19.68 19.76 12.35
N ASN A 779 19.46 18.58 12.93
CA ASN A 779 20.52 17.61 13.22
C ASN A 779 20.08 16.18 12.86
N SER A 780 19.05 16.01 12.02
CA SER A 780 18.38 14.72 11.78
C SER A 780 17.59 14.20 13.00
N ILE A 781 17.28 12.89 13.05
CA ILE A 781 16.35 12.30 14.03
C ILE A 781 17.05 12.05 15.38
N PRO A 782 16.56 12.62 16.49
CA PRO A 782 17.13 12.39 17.82
C PRO A 782 16.89 10.96 18.30
N VAL A 783 17.94 10.26 18.73
CA VAL A 783 17.89 8.87 19.21
C VAL A 783 18.94 8.58 20.30
N SER A 784 18.83 7.43 20.96
CA SER A 784 19.87 6.90 21.83
C SER A 784 21.14 6.56 21.03
N SER A 785 22.32 6.86 21.57
CA SER A 785 23.60 6.44 21.00
C SER A 785 23.88 4.94 21.19
N LYS A 786 23.12 4.26 22.04
CA LYS A 786 23.40 2.89 22.45
C LYS A 786 23.40 1.91 21.27
N PRO A 787 22.41 1.89 20.36
CA PRO A 787 22.43 1.01 19.18
C PRO A 787 23.65 1.17 18.27
N PHE A 788 24.38 2.28 18.37
CA PHE A 788 25.51 2.60 17.48
C PHE A 788 26.87 2.43 18.17
N THR A 789 26.94 2.74 19.47
CA THR A 789 28.19 2.78 20.25
C THR A 789 28.29 1.66 21.29
N GLY A 790 27.19 0.94 21.54
CA GLY A 790 27.05 -0.01 22.64
C GLY A 790 26.85 0.65 24.01
N SER A 791 27.01 1.97 24.12
CA SER A 791 26.95 2.72 25.38
C SER A 791 25.80 3.72 25.39
N GLY A 792 25.14 3.87 26.53
CA GLY A 792 24.03 4.81 26.72
C GLY A 792 24.46 6.27 26.51
N GLY A 793 23.55 7.08 25.98
CA GLY A 793 23.78 8.47 25.61
C GLY A 793 22.82 8.95 24.53
N ASN A 794 22.94 10.23 24.15
CA ASN A 794 22.09 10.85 23.13
C ASN A 794 22.90 11.08 21.86
N SER A 795 22.27 10.84 20.71
CA SER A 795 22.83 11.08 19.39
C SER A 795 21.72 11.54 18.44
N THR A 796 22.10 11.80 17.20
CA THR A 796 21.16 11.94 16.10
C THR A 796 21.52 10.96 15.01
N GLU A 797 20.50 10.38 14.41
CA GLU A 797 20.69 9.34 13.41
C GLU A 797 20.41 9.85 12.01
N GLN A 798 21.35 9.56 11.11
CA GLN A 798 21.25 9.87 9.70
C GLN A 798 21.78 8.69 8.89
N SER A 799 20.88 7.98 8.21
CA SER A 799 21.21 6.84 7.34
C SER A 799 20.99 7.11 5.85
N ILE A 800 20.57 8.33 5.49
CA ILE A 800 20.09 8.65 4.15
C ILE A 800 21.05 9.57 3.40
N ILE A 801 21.77 10.45 4.10
CA ILE A 801 22.65 11.47 3.52
C ILE A 801 23.99 11.55 4.29
N SER A 802 25.03 12.08 3.64
CA SER A 802 26.37 12.29 4.22
C SER A 802 26.39 13.44 5.26
N PRO A 803 27.20 13.39 6.35
CA PRO A 803 28.20 12.37 6.70
C PRO A 803 27.64 11.11 7.40
N GLY A 804 26.34 10.83 7.25
CA GLY A 804 25.72 9.56 7.62
C GLY A 804 25.75 8.50 6.52
N GLY A 805 24.99 7.42 6.69
CA GLY A 805 24.88 6.38 5.67
C GLY A 805 24.23 5.08 6.13
N VAL A 806 24.07 4.16 5.18
CA VAL A 806 23.51 2.83 5.40
C VAL A 806 24.34 2.07 6.43
N LYS A 807 23.64 1.39 7.34
CA LYS A 807 24.27 0.66 8.45
C LYS A 807 24.03 -0.83 8.34
N VAL A 808 25.03 -1.58 8.77
CA VAL A 808 24.99 -3.02 8.94
C VAL A 808 25.10 -3.37 10.42
N ILE A 809 24.63 -4.55 10.81
CA ILE A 809 24.76 -5.03 12.18
C ILE A 809 26.11 -5.70 12.33
N ARG A 810 26.85 -5.35 13.38
CA ARG A 810 28.15 -5.94 13.72
C ARG A 810 28.19 -6.34 15.19
N GLN A 811 28.78 -7.48 15.48
CA GLN A 811 29.11 -7.91 16.84
C GLN A 811 30.19 -7.00 17.43
N TYR A 812 30.01 -6.56 18.68
CA TYR A 812 30.92 -5.61 19.32
C TYR A 812 32.30 -6.24 19.63
N GLY A 813 32.36 -7.55 19.89
CA GLY A 813 33.61 -8.27 20.18
C GLY A 813 34.32 -7.76 21.44
N SER A 814 35.66 -7.76 21.45
CA SER A 814 36.48 -7.08 22.47
C SER A 814 36.69 -5.59 22.20
N GLY A 815 35.80 -4.97 21.41
CA GLY A 815 35.88 -3.60 20.91
C GLY A 815 35.75 -3.53 19.38
N LEU A 816 35.43 -2.34 18.85
CA LEU A 816 35.25 -2.14 17.40
C LEU A 816 36.52 -2.38 16.56
N THR A 817 37.69 -2.43 17.21
CA THR A 817 38.97 -2.78 16.60
C THR A 817 39.23 -4.29 16.53
N SER A 818 38.35 -5.13 17.08
CA SER A 818 38.46 -6.59 16.94
C SER A 818 38.44 -6.98 15.47
N THR A 819 39.31 -7.92 15.11
CA THR A 819 39.39 -8.44 13.75
C THR A 819 38.40 -9.60 13.58
N ASP A 820 38.14 -10.39 14.62
CA ASP A 820 37.21 -11.52 14.62
C ASP A 820 35.85 -11.08 15.16
N TYR A 821 34.85 -11.06 14.28
CA TYR A 821 33.48 -10.65 14.60
C TYR A 821 32.49 -11.21 13.58
N TRP A 822 31.27 -11.50 14.04
CA TRP A 822 30.12 -11.68 13.16
C TRP A 822 29.57 -10.32 12.71
N TRP A 823 29.05 -10.27 11.49
CA TRP A 823 28.26 -9.15 10.99
C TRP A 823 27.13 -9.65 10.08
N GLY A 824 26.07 -8.87 9.99
CA GLY A 824 24.86 -9.23 9.27
C GLY A 824 25.04 -9.13 7.76
N MET A 825 24.85 -10.25 7.08
CA MET A 825 24.79 -10.32 5.61
C MET A 825 23.34 -10.49 5.19
N SER A 826 22.59 -9.39 5.22
CA SER A 826 21.15 -9.37 4.95
C SER A 826 20.77 -10.06 3.66
N TRP A 827 21.57 -9.91 2.58
CA TRP A 827 21.36 -10.55 1.27
C TRP A 827 21.47 -12.08 1.26
N LEU A 828 21.96 -12.69 2.34
CA LEU A 828 21.99 -14.15 2.53
C LEU A 828 20.99 -14.65 3.59
N GLY A 829 20.25 -13.75 4.23
CA GLY A 829 19.32 -14.10 5.32
C GLY A 829 20.03 -14.29 6.66
N GLU A 830 21.27 -13.79 6.79
CA GLU A 830 22.06 -13.85 8.02
C GLU A 830 21.78 -12.62 8.89
N LEU A 831 20.72 -12.70 9.69
CA LEU A 831 20.27 -11.63 10.61
C LEU A 831 20.83 -11.77 12.03
N TYR A 832 21.37 -12.93 12.37
CA TYR A 832 21.95 -13.19 13.68
C TYR A 832 23.01 -14.30 13.58
N PRO A 833 23.98 -14.34 14.51
CA PRO A 833 24.87 -15.50 14.62
C PRO A 833 24.11 -16.69 15.23
N ASP A 834 24.32 -17.90 14.73
CA ASP A 834 23.55 -19.09 15.15
C ASP A 834 23.60 -19.37 16.68
N ASP A 835 24.67 -18.94 17.36
CA ASP A 835 24.79 -19.08 18.82
C ASP A 835 23.87 -18.15 19.63
N GLN A 836 23.32 -17.11 18.99
CA GLN A 836 22.36 -16.17 19.55
C GLN A 836 20.91 -16.65 19.44
N TYR A 837 20.64 -17.68 18.65
CA TYR A 837 19.29 -18.17 18.44
C TYR A 837 18.62 -18.64 19.75
N SER A 838 19.27 -19.59 20.45
CA SER A 838 18.86 -20.07 21.79
C SER A 838 19.78 -19.58 22.92
N GLY A 839 20.80 -18.78 22.59
CA GLY A 839 21.81 -18.28 23.54
C GLY A 839 21.36 -17.02 24.31
N GLY A 840 22.34 -16.27 24.84
CA GLY A 840 22.12 -15.17 25.79
C GLY A 840 21.27 -13.98 25.29
N SER A 841 21.02 -13.89 23.99
CA SER A 841 20.13 -12.91 23.35
C SER A 841 18.72 -13.43 23.07
N GLY A 842 18.57 -14.75 22.84
CA GLY A 842 17.31 -15.41 22.54
C GLY A 842 16.65 -14.88 21.26
N TYR A 843 17.34 -14.86 20.11
CA TYR A 843 16.73 -14.39 18.86
C TYR A 843 15.43 -15.13 18.54
N GLY A 844 15.38 -16.45 18.76
CA GLY A 844 14.17 -17.26 18.52
C GLY A 844 12.95 -16.85 19.34
N THR A 845 13.14 -16.15 20.46
CA THR A 845 12.04 -15.63 21.29
C THR A 845 11.83 -14.13 21.11
N THR A 846 12.90 -13.39 20.83
CA THR A 846 12.92 -11.93 20.83
C THR A 846 12.87 -11.29 19.45
N GLY A 847 13.19 -12.04 18.39
CA GLY A 847 13.32 -11.54 17.02
C GLY A 847 14.37 -10.46 16.81
N ASN A 848 15.30 -10.30 17.76
CA ASN A 848 16.21 -9.15 17.81
C ASN A 848 17.53 -9.50 18.52
N LEU A 849 18.52 -8.62 18.41
CA LEU A 849 19.83 -8.78 19.06
C LEU A 849 20.07 -7.69 20.10
N PRO A 850 20.74 -8.02 21.23
CA PRO A 850 20.97 -7.11 22.33
C PRO A 850 22.07 -6.11 22.01
N THR A 851 21.78 -4.85 22.29
CA THR A 851 22.77 -3.77 22.18
C THR A 851 23.66 -3.71 23.42
N GLY A 852 24.96 -3.45 23.25
CA GLY A 852 25.91 -3.30 24.37
C GLY A 852 27.37 -3.34 23.94
N THR A 853 28.27 -3.41 24.92
CA THR A 853 29.73 -3.46 24.72
C THR A 853 30.37 -4.81 25.03
N SER A 854 29.54 -5.84 25.29
CA SER A 854 30.04 -7.21 25.54
C SER A 854 30.31 -7.95 24.23
N SER A 855 31.06 -9.06 24.30
CA SER A 855 31.26 -9.93 23.14
C SER A 855 29.97 -10.59 22.63
N SER A 856 28.91 -10.66 23.43
CA SER A 856 27.57 -11.11 23.04
C SER A 856 26.62 -9.96 22.65
N SER A 857 27.14 -8.75 22.50
CA SER A 857 26.36 -7.56 22.13
C SER A 857 26.65 -7.11 20.70
N PHE A 858 25.71 -6.34 20.15
CA PHE A 858 25.71 -5.92 18.76
C PHE A 858 25.48 -4.42 18.64
N VAL A 859 25.95 -3.84 17.53
CA VAL A 859 25.78 -2.43 17.20
C VAL A 859 25.53 -2.24 15.71
N ARG A 860 24.92 -1.12 15.34
CA ARG A 860 24.83 -0.61 13.98
C ARG A 860 26.08 0.18 13.63
N VAL A 861 26.79 -0.25 12.60
CA VAL A 861 27.99 0.44 12.08
C VAL A 861 27.80 0.79 10.61
N LEU A 862 28.50 1.82 10.14
CA LEU A 862 28.55 2.14 8.72
C LEU A 862 29.20 1.00 7.92
N ARG A 863 28.88 0.90 6.63
CA ARG A 863 29.42 -0.15 5.75
C ARG A 863 30.95 -0.17 5.73
N SER A 864 31.60 1.00 5.71
CA SER A 864 33.07 1.13 5.72
C SER A 864 33.74 0.60 7.00
N ALA A 865 32.98 0.40 8.08
CA ALA A 865 33.51 -0.19 9.30
C ALA A 865 33.74 -1.72 9.17
N ILE A 866 33.29 -2.35 8.09
CA ILE A 866 33.62 -3.73 7.75
C ILE A 866 34.92 -3.72 6.94
N ASN A 867 36.05 -3.94 7.61
CA ASN A 867 37.38 -3.73 7.04
C ASN A 867 37.99 -5.03 6.44
N PRO A 868 38.51 -5.01 5.18
CA PRO A 868 39.11 -6.17 4.51
C PRO A 868 40.47 -6.59 5.12
N THR A 869 41.28 -5.64 5.59
CA THR A 869 42.73 -5.82 5.85
C THR A 869 43.08 -6.64 7.10
N THR A 870 42.14 -6.86 8.01
CA THR A 870 42.49 -7.39 9.33
C THR A 870 41.98 -8.78 9.63
N ASN A 871 41.14 -9.40 8.77
CA ASN A 871 40.68 -10.78 8.99
C ASN A 871 40.05 -11.50 7.77
N ASN A 872 40.27 -11.03 6.53
CA ASN A 872 39.75 -11.69 5.33
C ASN A 872 38.20 -11.86 5.36
N THR A 873 37.50 -10.89 5.99
CA THR A 873 36.04 -10.90 6.14
C THR A 873 35.32 -10.48 4.87
N LEU A 874 35.99 -9.71 4.01
CA LEU A 874 35.52 -9.38 2.66
C LEU A 874 36.29 -10.20 1.62
N PRO A 875 35.67 -10.54 0.48
CA PRO A 875 36.34 -11.16 -0.65
C PRO A 875 37.49 -10.31 -1.20
N PRO A 876 38.47 -10.91 -1.90
CA PRO A 876 39.50 -10.16 -2.63
C PRO A 876 38.88 -9.11 -3.57
N GLY A 877 39.52 -7.95 -3.63
CA GLY A 877 39.07 -6.83 -4.44
C GLY A 877 37.75 -6.21 -4.01
N THR A 878 37.27 -6.39 -2.77
CA THR A 878 36.01 -5.77 -2.32
C THR A 878 36.25 -4.80 -1.17
N THR A 879 35.85 -3.54 -1.34
CA THR A 879 35.91 -2.51 -0.29
C THR A 879 34.56 -1.83 -0.12
N PHE A 880 33.96 -2.02 1.05
CA PHE A 880 32.74 -1.30 1.38
C PHE A 880 33.00 0.17 1.67
N ILE A 881 32.28 1.02 0.95
CA ILE A 881 32.16 2.44 1.26
C ILE A 881 30.77 2.75 1.82
N ASP A 882 30.65 3.91 2.45
CA ASP A 882 29.39 4.36 3.03
C ASP A 882 28.42 4.73 1.91
N ALA A 883 27.33 3.98 1.84
CA ALA A 883 26.27 4.21 0.87
C ALA A 883 25.14 5.05 1.47
N LEU A 884 24.39 5.71 0.60
CA LEU A 884 23.31 6.64 0.93
C LEU A 884 21.97 6.17 0.35
N ARG A 885 20.91 6.93 0.63
CA ARG A 885 19.54 6.73 0.11
C ARG A 885 19.02 7.94 -0.67
N ARG A 886 19.91 8.87 -1.00
CA ARG A 886 19.65 10.09 -1.77
C ARG A 886 20.00 9.84 -3.23
N THR A 887 18.99 9.81 -4.09
CA THR A 887 19.17 9.76 -5.55
C THR A 887 19.45 11.16 -6.14
N ALA A 888 19.16 12.21 -5.39
CA ALA A 888 19.35 13.60 -5.83
C ALA A 888 18.64 13.91 -7.16
N ARG A 889 19.15 14.90 -7.92
CA ARG A 889 18.57 15.35 -9.19
C ARG A 889 18.57 14.26 -10.27
N LYS A 890 19.54 13.35 -10.25
CA LYS A 890 19.63 12.22 -11.20
C LYS A 890 18.44 11.26 -11.06
N GLY A 891 17.84 11.17 -9.87
CA GLY A 891 16.68 10.29 -9.61
C GLY A 891 15.47 10.63 -10.48
N CYS A 892 15.15 11.92 -10.60
CA CYS A 892 14.00 12.37 -11.39
C CYS A 892 14.18 12.10 -12.89
N THR A 893 15.38 12.36 -13.42
CA THR A 893 15.77 12.02 -14.79
C THR A 893 15.66 10.52 -15.05
N THR A 894 16.13 9.71 -14.08
CA THR A 894 16.10 8.24 -14.15
C THR A 894 14.68 7.71 -14.13
N LEU A 895 13.78 8.31 -13.33
CA LEU A 895 12.36 7.92 -13.30
C LEU A 895 11.73 8.05 -14.68
N PHE A 896 11.83 9.21 -15.32
CA PHE A 896 11.08 9.46 -16.55
C PHE A 896 11.70 8.78 -17.78
N TRP A 897 13.02 8.57 -17.78
CA TRP A 897 13.73 7.78 -18.80
C TRP A 897 13.36 8.18 -20.24
N ALA A 898 13.41 9.49 -20.51
CA ALA A 898 12.91 10.10 -21.74
C ALA A 898 13.88 11.14 -22.32
N GLY A 899 13.73 11.48 -23.59
CA GLY A 899 14.51 12.54 -24.24
C GLY A 899 15.94 12.11 -24.62
N SER A 900 16.89 13.03 -24.47
CA SER A 900 18.32 12.84 -24.75
C SER A 900 19.18 13.50 -23.68
N ALA A 901 20.48 13.20 -23.64
CA ALA A 901 21.39 13.75 -22.61
C ALA A 901 21.44 15.29 -22.58
N SER A 902 21.11 15.96 -23.69
CA SER A 902 21.07 17.42 -23.80
C SER A 902 19.65 18.00 -23.78
N SER A 903 18.62 17.18 -23.58
CA SER A 903 17.22 17.61 -23.52
C SER A 903 16.37 16.52 -22.89
N THR A 904 16.23 16.60 -21.56
CA THR A 904 15.49 15.62 -20.75
C THR A 904 14.74 16.30 -19.61
N PHE A 905 13.99 15.52 -18.86
CA PHE A 905 13.32 15.99 -17.66
C PHE A 905 14.33 16.34 -16.57
N HIS A 906 14.21 17.56 -16.03
CA HIS A 906 14.89 17.94 -14.80
C HIS A 906 14.00 18.82 -13.92
N HIS A 907 14.13 18.64 -12.61
CA HIS A 907 13.78 19.67 -11.63
C HIS A 907 14.97 20.59 -11.38
N ASP A 908 14.71 21.77 -10.84
CA ASP A 908 15.74 22.77 -10.55
C ASP A 908 15.52 23.39 -9.16
N PRO A 909 16.58 23.54 -8.35
CA PRO A 909 16.51 24.11 -7.00
C PRO A 909 16.36 25.65 -7.01
N ASN A 910 15.26 26.14 -7.59
CA ASN A 910 14.93 27.56 -7.61
C ASN A 910 13.67 27.82 -6.77
N ASP A 911 13.86 28.46 -5.63
CA ASP A 911 12.79 28.79 -4.69
C ASP A 911 12.09 30.10 -5.08
N ASN A 912 10.79 30.05 -5.36
CA ASN A 912 9.96 31.23 -5.59
C ASN A 912 8.47 30.95 -5.34
N LEU A 913 7.65 31.97 -5.57
CA LEU A 913 6.20 31.87 -5.57
C LEU A 913 5.69 31.57 -6.99
N ALA A 914 5.04 30.42 -7.16
CA ALA A 914 4.35 30.04 -8.38
C ALA A 914 2.92 30.60 -8.41
N ASN A 915 2.46 30.99 -9.60
CA ASN A 915 1.12 31.52 -9.81
C ASN A 915 0.24 30.48 -10.51
N LEU A 916 -1.06 30.50 -10.22
CA LEU A 916 -2.03 29.72 -10.99
C LEU A 916 -1.97 30.11 -12.46
N THR A 917 -2.04 29.12 -13.35
CA THR A 917 -2.09 29.35 -14.79
C THR A 917 -3.42 29.95 -15.19
N SER A 918 -3.34 31.04 -15.98
CA SER A 918 -4.48 31.71 -16.60
C SER A 918 -4.09 32.06 -18.04
N THR A 919 -5.08 32.39 -18.88
CA THR A 919 -4.93 32.73 -20.31
C THR A 919 -4.08 33.99 -20.62
N ALA A 920 -3.24 34.45 -19.69
CA ALA A 920 -2.34 35.59 -19.88
C ALA A 920 -1.05 35.21 -20.64
N THR A 921 -1.00 35.61 -21.93
CA THR A 921 0.13 35.82 -22.89
C THR A 921 1.33 34.86 -22.97
N THR A 922 1.54 33.90 -22.07
CA THR A 922 2.74 33.05 -22.04
C THR A 922 2.47 31.54 -21.87
N SER A 923 1.27 31.11 -21.44
CA SER A 923 0.87 29.69 -21.37
C SER A 923 -0.31 29.42 -22.30
N PRO A 924 -0.29 28.35 -23.11
CA PRO A 924 -1.47 27.91 -23.85
C PRO A 924 -2.52 27.21 -22.96
N TYR A 925 -2.17 26.96 -21.70
CA TYR A 925 -2.91 26.20 -20.70
C TYR A 925 -3.66 27.13 -19.72
N ASN A 926 -4.86 26.72 -19.28
CA ASN A 926 -5.74 27.49 -18.38
C ASN A 926 -6.28 26.67 -17.20
N GLU A 927 -5.82 25.43 -17.04
CA GLU A 927 -6.32 24.42 -16.10
C GLU A 927 -6.23 24.89 -14.63
N GLY A 928 -5.22 25.67 -14.26
CA GLY A 928 -5.09 26.23 -12.91
C GLY A 928 -6.27 27.13 -12.53
N THR A 929 -6.66 28.04 -13.43
CA THR A 929 -7.86 28.88 -13.24
C THR A 929 -9.17 28.13 -13.42
N GLU A 930 -9.20 27.07 -14.23
CA GLU A 930 -10.36 26.19 -14.30
C GLU A 930 -10.59 25.55 -12.93
N MET A 931 -9.59 24.87 -12.36
CA MET A 931 -9.68 24.23 -11.04
C MET A 931 -10.06 25.20 -9.91
N ALA A 932 -9.54 26.44 -9.94
CA ALA A 932 -9.81 27.45 -8.92
C ALA A 932 -11.17 28.15 -9.07
N GLY A 933 -11.72 28.19 -10.29
CA GLY A 933 -12.91 28.97 -10.62
C GLY A 933 -14.22 28.26 -10.29
N ALA A 934 -15.29 29.04 -10.09
CA ALA A 934 -16.66 28.51 -9.97
C ALA A 934 -17.13 27.73 -11.22
N THR A 935 -16.41 27.86 -12.34
CA THR A 935 -16.66 27.21 -13.62
C THR A 935 -16.25 25.73 -13.69
N SER A 936 -15.34 25.25 -12.84
CA SER A 936 -14.98 23.81 -12.79
C SER A 936 -15.89 22.97 -11.92
N GLY A 937 -16.83 23.57 -11.20
CA GLY A 937 -17.78 22.86 -10.35
C GLY A 937 -17.18 22.25 -9.07
N TYR A 938 -15.87 22.33 -8.82
CA TYR A 938 -15.24 21.77 -7.61
C TYR A 938 -15.43 22.64 -6.34
N ASN A 939 -15.77 23.93 -6.51
CA ASN A 939 -15.96 24.91 -5.43
C ASN A 939 -14.83 24.87 -4.37
N TYR A 940 -13.60 24.79 -4.84
CA TYR A 940 -12.42 24.60 -4.01
C TYR A 940 -11.50 25.83 -4.04
N PRO A 941 -11.19 26.48 -2.90
CA PRO A 941 -10.26 27.60 -2.87
C PRO A 941 -8.82 27.10 -3.02
N LEU A 942 -8.10 27.61 -4.03
CA LEU A 942 -6.69 27.34 -4.26
C LEU A 942 -5.81 28.52 -3.86
N LEU A 943 -4.62 28.23 -3.34
CA LEU A 943 -3.64 29.26 -3.00
C LEU A 943 -3.06 29.86 -4.28
N ASN A 944 -3.03 31.19 -4.37
CA ASN A 944 -2.42 31.90 -5.50
C ASN A 944 -1.88 33.26 -5.01
N PRO A 945 -0.54 33.44 -4.94
CA PRO A 945 0.49 32.47 -5.30
C PRO A 945 0.68 31.35 -4.27
N ILE A 946 1.50 30.35 -4.61
CA ILE A 946 1.96 29.27 -3.73
C ILE A 946 3.48 29.12 -3.76
N PRO A 947 4.15 28.79 -2.64
CA PRO A 947 5.56 28.42 -2.66
C PRO A 947 5.85 27.21 -3.56
N SER A 948 6.88 27.34 -4.40
CA SER A 948 7.41 26.29 -5.26
C SER A 948 8.93 26.31 -5.20
N ASN A 949 9.50 25.27 -4.61
CA ASN A 949 10.95 25.15 -4.45
C ASN A 949 11.61 24.32 -5.56
N ARG A 950 10.81 23.57 -6.33
CA ARG A 950 11.29 22.52 -7.25
C ARG A 950 10.67 22.63 -8.64
N PRO A 951 10.69 23.80 -9.30
CA PRO A 951 10.19 23.91 -10.66
C PRO A 951 10.89 22.93 -11.61
N PHE A 952 10.19 22.51 -12.66
CA PHE A 952 10.69 21.52 -13.61
C PHE A 952 10.35 21.89 -15.06
N ASP A 953 11.02 21.20 -15.98
CA ASP A 953 10.72 21.21 -17.40
C ASP A 953 11.17 19.88 -18.02
N ILE A 954 10.52 19.47 -19.11
CA ILE A 954 10.64 18.15 -19.75
C ILE A 954 11.73 18.11 -20.83
N ASN A 955 12.29 19.26 -21.20
CA ASN A 955 13.27 19.42 -22.28
C ASN A 955 14.47 20.29 -21.87
N LEU A 956 15.03 20.07 -20.69
CA LEU A 956 16.17 20.83 -20.16
C LEU A 956 17.52 20.17 -20.48
N ASN A 957 18.53 21.01 -20.69
CA ASN A 957 19.93 20.58 -20.70
C ASN A 957 20.58 20.96 -19.37
N MET A 958 20.70 20.01 -18.45
CA MET A 958 21.49 20.17 -17.22
C MET A 958 22.64 19.17 -17.23
N THR A 959 23.62 19.44 -18.10
CA THR A 959 24.83 18.62 -18.25
C THR A 959 25.47 18.36 -16.88
N GLY A 960 25.56 17.09 -16.46
CA GLY A 960 26.06 16.65 -15.15
C GLY A 960 25.00 16.06 -14.22
N ASP A 961 23.71 16.36 -14.44
CA ASP A 961 22.58 15.84 -13.65
C ASP A 961 21.88 14.63 -14.32
N ASN A 962 22.51 14.05 -15.35
CA ASN A 962 22.12 12.76 -15.91
C ASN A 962 22.86 11.63 -15.17
N PRO A 963 22.19 10.49 -14.89
CA PRO A 963 22.88 9.32 -14.39
C PRO A 963 23.85 8.77 -15.45
N GLU A 964 24.88 8.04 -15.01
CA GLU A 964 25.91 7.48 -15.91
C GLU A 964 25.32 6.48 -16.92
N ASP A 965 24.29 5.76 -16.50
CA ASP A 965 23.58 4.76 -17.28
C ASP A 965 22.36 5.31 -18.04
N PHE A 966 22.24 6.64 -18.16
CA PHE A 966 21.07 7.29 -18.77
C PHE A 966 20.73 6.71 -20.16
N LEU A 967 19.49 6.21 -20.30
CA LEU A 967 18.96 5.58 -21.52
C LEU A 967 19.71 4.30 -21.96
N ASN A 968 20.41 3.64 -21.05
CA ASN A 968 20.95 2.30 -21.29
C ASN A 968 19.81 1.30 -21.52
N THR A 969 19.87 0.60 -22.65
CA THR A 969 18.81 -0.34 -23.08
C THR A 969 18.61 -1.52 -22.13
N ALA A 970 19.59 -1.83 -21.27
CA ALA A 970 19.47 -2.86 -20.23
C ALA A 970 18.36 -2.55 -19.19
N TYR A 971 17.99 -1.28 -19.01
CA TYR A 971 16.93 -0.81 -18.11
C TYR A 971 15.60 -0.51 -18.82
N GLY A 972 15.42 -1.09 -20.00
CA GLY A 972 14.18 -1.03 -20.77
C GLY A 972 14.11 0.10 -21.80
N PRO A 973 13.00 0.18 -22.54
CA PRO A 973 12.84 1.15 -23.62
C PRO A 973 12.73 2.58 -23.09
N THR A 974 13.16 3.53 -23.93
CA THR A 974 13.01 4.97 -23.67
C THR A 974 11.55 5.40 -23.79
N HIS A 975 11.21 6.54 -23.18
CA HIS A 975 9.88 7.11 -23.23
C HIS A 975 9.87 8.46 -23.95
N THR A 976 8.70 8.87 -24.41
CA THR A 976 8.44 10.24 -24.87
C THR A 976 7.51 10.93 -23.89
N MET A 977 7.84 12.18 -23.53
CA MET A 977 7.04 13.00 -22.65
C MET A 977 6.34 14.11 -23.42
N THR A 978 5.09 14.41 -23.06
CA THR A 978 4.37 15.57 -23.59
C THR A 978 3.50 16.17 -22.51
N GLU A 979 3.59 17.49 -22.36
CA GLU A 979 2.71 18.23 -21.47
C GLU A 979 1.27 18.18 -21.98
N VAL A 980 0.34 17.85 -21.08
CA VAL A 980 -1.09 17.73 -21.39
C VAL A 980 -1.86 18.92 -20.80
N GLY A 981 -1.43 19.43 -19.65
CA GLY A 981 -2.01 20.60 -18.99
C GLY A 981 -1.07 21.19 -17.94
N GLU A 982 -1.21 22.48 -17.62
CA GLU A 982 -0.35 23.20 -16.67
C GLU A 982 -1.21 23.85 -15.57
N PHE A 983 -0.91 23.59 -14.30
CA PHE A 983 -1.71 24.06 -13.16
C PHE A 983 -1.11 25.28 -12.46
N TYR A 984 0.20 25.21 -12.18
CA TYR A 984 0.96 26.31 -11.58
C TYR A 984 2.21 26.58 -12.40
N ARG A 985 2.44 27.86 -12.67
CA ARG A 985 3.60 28.35 -13.41
C ARG A 985 4.59 29.01 -12.47
N HIS A 986 5.85 28.63 -12.64
CA HIS A 986 6.96 29.20 -11.91
C HIS A 986 7.54 30.41 -12.67
N PRO A 987 7.82 31.54 -12.01
CA PRO A 987 8.32 32.75 -12.68
C PRO A 987 9.75 32.61 -13.20
N TYR A 988 10.57 31.73 -12.61
CA TYR A 988 11.92 31.48 -13.09
C TYR A 988 11.90 30.76 -14.44
N ASN A 989 12.42 31.42 -15.48
CA ASN A 989 12.55 30.89 -16.85
C ASN A 989 11.26 30.26 -17.41
N ASN A 990 10.09 30.73 -16.98
CA ASN A 990 8.77 30.20 -17.37
C ASN A 990 8.63 28.68 -17.17
N ARG A 991 9.25 28.12 -16.13
CA ARG A 991 9.17 26.69 -15.82
C ARG A 991 7.83 26.32 -15.18
N ARG A 992 7.57 25.02 -15.10
CA ARG A 992 6.36 24.48 -14.48
C ARG A 992 6.60 24.28 -13.00
N ALA A 993 5.62 24.63 -12.18
CA ALA A 993 5.59 24.27 -10.76
C ALA A 993 4.65 23.08 -10.52
N SER A 994 3.57 22.95 -11.28
CA SER A 994 2.72 21.76 -11.27
C SER A 994 2.07 21.58 -12.64
N ALA A 995 2.17 20.38 -13.23
CA ALA A 995 1.62 20.09 -14.56
C ALA A 995 1.32 18.60 -14.74
N LEU A 996 0.41 18.29 -15.67
CA LEU A 996 0.08 16.95 -16.13
C LEU A 996 0.93 16.59 -17.34
N ILE A 997 1.67 15.49 -17.24
CA ILE A 997 2.56 14.99 -18.28
C ILE A 997 2.10 13.60 -18.74
N SER A 998 2.05 13.38 -20.05
CA SER A 998 1.92 12.04 -20.63
C SER A 998 3.29 11.37 -20.74
N LEU A 999 3.38 10.10 -20.35
CA LEU A 999 4.58 9.27 -20.45
C LEU A 999 4.27 8.09 -21.37
N ARG A 1000 4.78 8.15 -22.60
CA ARG A 1000 4.53 7.13 -23.63
C ARG A 1000 5.74 6.24 -23.83
N ASN A 1001 5.53 4.93 -23.78
CA ASN A 1001 6.56 3.94 -24.11
C ASN A 1001 6.77 3.86 -25.62
N THR A 1002 8.00 4.02 -26.08
CA THR A 1002 8.35 4.09 -27.52
C THR A 1002 8.22 2.76 -28.28
N THR A 1003 8.12 1.64 -27.56
CA THR A 1003 8.01 0.30 -28.16
C THR A 1003 6.57 -0.18 -28.21
N THR A 1004 5.81 -0.02 -27.12
CA THR A 1004 4.43 -0.51 -27.01
C THR A 1004 3.38 0.55 -27.30
N ASN A 1005 3.77 1.83 -27.40
CA ASN A 1005 2.88 2.98 -27.54
C ASN A 1005 1.82 3.14 -26.45
N ARG A 1006 1.93 2.40 -25.34
CA ARG A 1006 1.11 2.62 -24.15
C ARG A 1006 1.51 3.92 -23.47
N VAL A 1007 0.53 4.57 -22.85
CA VAL A 1007 0.66 5.89 -22.23
C VAL A 1007 0.19 5.81 -20.79
N ALA A 1008 1.02 6.30 -19.87
CA ALA A 1008 0.63 6.67 -18.52
C ALA A 1008 0.52 8.19 -18.41
N PHE A 1009 -0.16 8.66 -17.37
CA PHE A 1009 -0.27 10.09 -17.07
C PHE A 1009 0.35 10.34 -15.70
N VAL A 1010 1.20 11.36 -15.59
CA VAL A 1010 1.91 11.71 -14.36
C VAL A 1010 1.66 13.17 -14.04
N VAL A 1011 1.09 13.45 -12.88
CA VAL A 1011 1.08 14.81 -12.33
C VAL A 1011 2.40 15.02 -11.61
N VAL A 1012 3.14 16.04 -12.01
CA VAL A 1012 4.41 16.42 -11.38
C VAL A 1012 4.17 17.66 -10.53
N ASN A 1013 4.54 17.59 -9.25
CA ASN A 1013 4.31 18.66 -8.27
C ASN A 1013 5.63 19.18 -7.68
N GLY A 1014 6.18 20.25 -8.25
CA GLY A 1014 7.38 20.95 -7.78
C GLY A 1014 7.16 21.92 -6.60
N LEU A 1015 6.09 21.73 -5.82
CA LEU A 1015 5.70 22.63 -4.73
C LEU A 1015 6.66 22.52 -3.52
N SER A 1016 6.62 23.50 -2.62
CA SER A 1016 7.47 23.53 -1.40
C SER A 1016 6.99 22.51 -0.34
N PRO A 1017 7.82 22.19 0.69
CA PRO A 1017 7.52 21.12 1.65
C PRO A 1017 6.28 21.41 2.48
N THR A 1018 5.71 20.36 3.08
CA THR A 1018 4.49 20.50 3.91
C THR A 1018 4.68 21.41 5.11
N GLY A 1019 5.92 21.59 5.59
CA GLY A 1019 6.24 22.54 6.66
C GLY A 1019 5.93 24.00 6.29
N ASP A 1020 6.00 24.35 5.01
CA ASP A 1020 5.78 25.71 4.50
C ASP A 1020 4.37 25.88 3.91
N SER A 1021 3.95 24.92 3.07
CA SER A 1021 2.66 24.97 2.37
C SER A 1021 1.49 24.44 3.22
N GLY A 1022 1.78 23.69 4.29
CA GLY A 1022 0.80 23.01 5.14
C GLY A 1022 0.40 21.62 4.64
N THR A 1023 0.44 20.62 5.53
CA THR A 1023 0.09 19.22 5.24
C THR A 1023 -1.31 19.06 4.65
N ALA A 1024 -2.27 19.82 5.18
CA ALA A 1024 -3.66 19.79 4.70
C ALA A 1024 -3.74 20.25 3.24
N PHE A 1025 -3.09 21.36 2.87
CA PHE A 1025 -3.13 21.89 1.51
C PHE A 1025 -2.53 20.91 0.51
N ILE A 1026 -1.33 20.36 0.77
CA ILE A 1026 -0.67 19.45 -0.17
C ILE A 1026 -1.49 18.17 -0.36
N ALA A 1027 -2.09 17.63 0.72
CA ALA A 1027 -3.01 16.49 0.61
C ALA A 1027 -4.20 16.82 -0.31
N ARG A 1028 -4.84 17.99 -0.12
CA ARG A 1028 -5.96 18.44 -0.96
C ARG A 1028 -5.56 18.64 -2.42
N TRP A 1029 -4.43 19.30 -2.65
CA TRP A 1029 -3.91 19.59 -3.98
C TRP A 1029 -3.62 18.31 -4.76
N SER A 1030 -2.99 17.32 -4.12
CA SER A 1030 -2.64 16.05 -4.75
C SER A 1030 -3.88 15.32 -5.31
N PHE A 1031 -4.99 15.31 -4.55
CA PHE A 1031 -6.24 14.70 -5.01
C PHE A 1031 -6.96 15.51 -6.07
N LEU A 1032 -7.08 16.82 -5.87
CA LEU A 1032 -7.81 17.69 -6.79
C LEU A 1032 -7.14 17.72 -8.17
N SER A 1033 -5.81 17.87 -8.20
CA SER A 1033 -5.04 17.86 -9.45
C SER A 1033 -5.14 16.52 -10.18
N LEU A 1034 -5.15 15.40 -9.45
CA LEU A 1034 -5.34 14.08 -10.05
C LEU A 1034 -6.73 13.89 -10.65
N ILE A 1035 -7.80 14.28 -9.96
CA ILE A 1035 -9.15 14.06 -10.49
C ILE A 1035 -9.45 14.96 -11.68
N HIS A 1036 -8.95 16.19 -11.65
CA HIS A 1036 -9.00 17.03 -12.83
C HIS A 1036 -8.17 16.43 -13.97
N SER A 1037 -6.95 15.94 -13.69
CA SER A 1037 -6.09 15.28 -14.68
C SER A 1037 -6.70 14.02 -15.27
N TYR A 1038 -7.46 13.24 -14.49
CA TYR A 1038 -8.18 12.06 -14.98
C TYR A 1038 -9.18 12.46 -16.07
N MET A 1039 -9.81 13.63 -15.92
CA MET A 1039 -10.76 14.17 -16.89
C MET A 1039 -10.05 14.76 -18.11
N ASP A 1040 -8.97 15.53 -17.93
CA ASP A 1040 -8.23 16.13 -19.05
C ASP A 1040 -7.51 15.10 -19.91
N ALA A 1041 -6.94 14.07 -19.26
CA ALA A 1041 -6.36 12.93 -19.94
C ALA A 1041 -7.39 12.16 -20.80
N GLY A 1042 -8.70 12.40 -20.63
CA GLY A 1042 -9.74 11.87 -21.50
C GLY A 1042 -9.97 12.63 -22.80
N LEU A 1043 -9.32 13.77 -23.01
CA LEU A 1043 -9.23 14.48 -24.30
C LEU A 1043 -7.89 14.29 -25.00
N TYR A 1044 -6.97 13.52 -24.41
CA TYR A 1044 -5.66 13.28 -24.99
C TYR A 1044 -5.79 12.69 -26.41
N ALA A 1045 -5.16 13.37 -27.38
CA ALA A 1045 -5.28 13.09 -28.81
C ALA A 1045 -3.96 12.59 -29.43
N GLY A 1046 -3.12 11.91 -28.64
CA GLY A 1046 -1.88 11.32 -29.14
C GLY A 1046 -2.11 10.39 -30.33
N THR A 1047 -1.30 10.54 -31.37
CA THR A 1047 -1.31 9.74 -32.59
C THR A 1047 -0.48 8.47 -32.40
N GLU A 1048 -1.07 7.26 -32.45
CA GLU A 1048 -0.45 6.00 -32.93
C GLU A 1048 -1.43 4.81 -32.86
N SER A 1049 -1.01 3.58 -33.18
CA SER A 1049 -1.87 2.44 -33.57
C SER A 1049 -2.01 1.35 -32.50
N CYS A 1050 -3.15 1.29 -31.79
CA CYS A 1050 -3.59 0.04 -31.16
C CYS A 1050 -5.08 -0.16 -31.47
N THR A 1051 -5.41 -1.33 -32.00
CA THR A 1051 -6.76 -1.62 -32.49
C THR A 1051 -7.67 -1.88 -31.28
N GLY A 1052 -8.59 -0.96 -30.98
CA GLY A 1052 -9.64 -1.16 -29.99
C GLY A 1052 -9.41 -0.56 -28.59
N CYS A 1053 -8.30 0.14 -28.33
CA CYS A 1053 -8.10 0.88 -27.08
C CYS A 1053 -7.93 2.38 -27.37
N PRO A 1054 -8.72 3.27 -26.74
CA PRO A 1054 -8.49 4.70 -26.84
C PRO A 1054 -7.21 5.10 -26.08
N PHE A 1055 -6.37 5.94 -26.68
CA PHE A 1055 -5.06 6.43 -26.15
C PHE A 1055 -5.15 7.32 -24.91
N ARG A 1056 -6.32 7.38 -24.30
CA ARG A 1056 -6.78 8.40 -23.37
C ARG A 1056 -7.59 7.74 -22.28
N ILE A 1057 -7.78 8.44 -21.18
CA ILE A 1057 -8.64 7.95 -20.11
C ILE A 1057 -10.10 8.00 -20.59
N VAL A 1058 -10.68 6.82 -20.81
CA VAL A 1058 -12.13 6.69 -21.08
C VAL A 1058 -12.87 7.31 -19.89
N GLN A 1059 -13.84 8.16 -20.13
CA GLN A 1059 -14.56 8.83 -19.06
C GLN A 1059 -15.63 7.92 -18.43
N LEU A 1060 -16.07 8.23 -17.21
CA LEU A 1060 -17.17 7.52 -16.54
C LEU A 1060 -18.51 8.14 -16.92
N PRO A 1061 -19.53 7.37 -17.33
CA PRO A 1061 -20.82 7.95 -17.63
C PRO A 1061 -21.58 8.31 -16.34
N ARG A 1062 -22.43 9.32 -16.39
CA ARG A 1062 -23.45 9.56 -15.36
C ARG A 1062 -24.68 8.72 -15.66
N VAL A 1063 -25.06 7.86 -14.72
CA VAL A 1063 -26.30 7.07 -14.77
C VAL A 1063 -27.34 7.69 -13.84
N GLN A 1064 -28.58 7.86 -14.31
CA GLN A 1064 -29.64 8.45 -13.50
C GLN A 1064 -30.95 7.69 -13.69
N LEU A 1065 -31.55 7.24 -12.59
CA LEU A 1065 -32.93 6.71 -12.57
C LEU A 1065 -33.91 7.82 -12.97
N VAL A 1066 -34.72 7.52 -13.96
CA VAL A 1066 -35.80 8.36 -14.50
C VAL A 1066 -37.15 7.92 -13.94
N ASP A 1067 -37.31 6.62 -13.68
CA ASP A 1067 -38.51 6.01 -13.07
C ASP A 1067 -38.08 4.77 -12.27
N PRO A 1068 -38.60 4.49 -11.06
CA PRO A 1068 -39.45 5.37 -10.27
C PRO A 1068 -38.74 6.67 -9.88
N ASN A 1069 -39.51 7.75 -9.79
CA ASN A 1069 -39.04 9.08 -9.38
C ASN A 1069 -39.97 9.65 -8.28
N PRO A 1070 -39.65 10.81 -7.68
CA PRO A 1070 -40.46 11.37 -6.59
C PRO A 1070 -41.95 11.64 -6.92
N SER A 1071 -42.32 11.66 -8.20
CA SER A 1071 -43.70 11.83 -8.65
C SER A 1071 -44.42 10.51 -8.96
N THR A 1072 -43.69 9.40 -9.07
CA THR A 1072 -44.24 8.07 -9.36
C THR A 1072 -44.94 7.51 -8.11
N GLN A 1073 -46.26 7.31 -8.18
CA GLN A 1073 -47.02 6.64 -7.12
C GLN A 1073 -47.02 5.13 -7.35
N ILE A 1074 -46.66 4.37 -6.32
CA ILE A 1074 -46.55 2.91 -6.36
C ILE A 1074 -47.59 2.32 -5.42
N VAL A 1075 -48.82 2.15 -5.92
CA VAL A 1075 -49.98 1.62 -5.17
C VAL A 1075 -50.39 0.28 -5.78
N ASP A 1076 -50.40 -0.77 -4.94
CA ASP A 1076 -50.65 -2.16 -5.33
C ASP A 1076 -49.96 -2.58 -6.64
N PRO A 1077 -48.65 -2.29 -6.79
CA PRO A 1077 -47.95 -2.67 -8.00
C PRO A 1077 -47.93 -4.19 -8.14
N ALA A 1078 -48.31 -4.70 -9.30
CA ALA A 1078 -47.91 -6.06 -9.72
C ALA A 1078 -46.44 -6.07 -10.18
N ASN A 1079 -45.96 -4.92 -10.68
CA ASN A 1079 -44.60 -4.69 -11.08
C ASN A 1079 -44.21 -3.22 -10.89
N ILE A 1080 -42.91 -2.97 -10.80
CA ILE A 1080 -42.30 -1.63 -10.80
C ILE A 1080 -41.42 -1.53 -12.04
N LEU A 1081 -41.72 -0.55 -12.90
CA LEU A 1081 -40.87 -0.21 -14.04
C LEU A 1081 -39.65 0.60 -13.56
N ILE A 1082 -38.47 0.12 -13.89
CA ILE A 1082 -37.19 0.76 -13.57
C ILE A 1082 -36.61 1.27 -14.89
N ASN A 1083 -36.58 2.58 -15.07
CA ASN A 1083 -35.98 3.24 -16.23
C ASN A 1083 -34.81 4.11 -15.78
N TRP A 1084 -33.71 4.07 -16.53
CA TRP A 1084 -32.58 4.95 -16.31
C TRP A 1084 -32.11 5.61 -17.61
N SER A 1085 -31.34 6.69 -17.45
CA SER A 1085 -30.68 7.41 -18.52
C SER A 1085 -29.17 7.34 -18.34
N LEU A 1086 -28.46 7.43 -19.45
CA LEU A 1086 -27.00 7.48 -19.50
C LEU A 1086 -26.56 8.78 -20.18
N SER A 1087 -25.62 9.50 -19.58
CA SER A 1087 -25.01 10.68 -20.17
C SER A 1087 -23.52 10.72 -19.90
N TRP A 1088 -22.68 11.03 -20.90
CA TRP A 1088 -21.23 11.16 -20.73
C TRP A 1088 -20.87 12.52 -20.16
N LYS A 1089 -21.13 12.66 -18.86
CA LYS A 1089 -20.98 13.88 -18.07
C LYS A 1089 -20.51 13.51 -16.65
N ARG A 1090 -20.03 14.52 -15.92
CA ARG A 1090 -19.74 14.40 -14.48
C ARG A 1090 -21.00 14.13 -13.68
N TRP A 1091 -20.82 13.65 -12.45
CA TRP A 1091 -21.86 13.42 -11.44
C TRP A 1091 -22.88 14.57 -11.31
N ASP A 1092 -22.41 15.82 -11.39
CA ASP A 1092 -23.22 17.05 -11.31
C ASP A 1092 -23.97 17.41 -12.62
N GLY A 1093 -23.81 16.61 -13.68
CA GLY A 1093 -24.41 16.85 -14.99
C GLY A 1093 -23.71 17.90 -15.84
N GLN A 1094 -22.53 18.38 -15.43
CA GLN A 1094 -21.66 19.25 -16.21
C GLN A 1094 -20.74 18.44 -17.14
N LYS A 1095 -20.08 19.13 -18.07
CA LYS A 1095 -18.96 18.56 -18.84
C LYS A 1095 -17.83 18.12 -17.90
N TYR A 1096 -17.03 17.13 -18.28
CA TYR A 1096 -15.89 16.68 -17.45
C TYR A 1096 -14.91 17.82 -17.16
N THR A 1097 -14.43 18.49 -18.20
CA THR A 1097 -13.75 19.79 -18.13
C THR A 1097 -14.37 20.77 -19.14
N PRO A 1098 -14.17 22.10 -19.02
CA PRO A 1098 -14.70 23.09 -19.94
C PRO A 1098 -14.38 22.80 -21.43
N SER A 1099 -13.23 22.19 -21.68
CA SER A 1099 -12.71 21.78 -23.00
C SER A 1099 -13.55 20.70 -23.70
N TYR A 1100 -14.37 19.93 -22.97
CA TYR A 1100 -15.22 18.90 -23.59
C TYR A 1100 -16.36 19.52 -24.43
N SER A 1101 -16.79 18.83 -25.48
CA SER A 1101 -18.03 19.18 -26.19
C SER A 1101 -19.27 18.88 -25.33
N ASN A 1102 -20.35 19.66 -25.50
CA ASN A 1102 -21.66 19.36 -24.90
C ASN A 1102 -22.27 18.04 -25.41
N THR A 1103 -21.83 17.58 -26.59
CA THR A 1103 -22.28 16.34 -27.24
C THR A 1103 -21.26 15.20 -27.11
N PHE A 1104 -20.28 15.34 -26.21
CA PHE A 1104 -19.27 14.30 -25.99
C PHE A 1104 -19.94 12.96 -25.66
N SER A 1105 -19.37 11.88 -26.20
CA SER A 1105 -19.76 10.52 -25.88
C SER A 1105 -18.58 9.57 -26.05
N GLU A 1106 -18.60 8.47 -25.29
CA GLU A 1106 -17.67 7.37 -25.46
C GLU A 1106 -18.30 6.28 -26.33
N THR A 1107 -17.46 5.57 -27.09
CA THR A 1107 -17.86 4.38 -27.87
C THR A 1107 -17.92 3.12 -27.02
N GLN A 1108 -17.36 3.15 -25.80
CA GLN A 1108 -17.28 2.00 -24.92
C GLN A 1108 -18.69 1.58 -24.45
N ALA A 1109 -19.02 0.29 -24.63
CA ALA A 1109 -20.29 -0.25 -24.17
C ALA A 1109 -20.39 -0.22 -22.64
N VAL A 1110 -21.57 0.15 -22.12
CA VAL A 1110 -21.87 0.18 -20.69
C VAL A 1110 -22.72 -1.03 -20.31
N GLN A 1111 -22.34 -1.68 -19.22
CA GLN A 1111 -23.00 -2.81 -18.60
C GLN A 1111 -23.66 -2.36 -17.30
N TYR A 1112 -24.86 -2.84 -17.03
CA TYR A 1112 -25.63 -2.46 -15.84
C TYR A 1112 -25.86 -3.63 -14.90
N GLN A 1113 -25.77 -3.36 -13.61
CA GLN A 1113 -26.27 -4.22 -12.54
C GLN A 1113 -27.39 -3.47 -11.83
N VAL A 1114 -28.55 -4.12 -11.70
CA VAL A 1114 -29.72 -3.50 -11.07
C VAL A 1114 -30.05 -4.29 -9.82
N LEU A 1115 -30.03 -3.60 -8.69
CA LEU A 1115 -30.21 -4.18 -7.37
C LEU A 1115 -31.41 -3.52 -6.67
N PHE A 1116 -32.00 -4.24 -5.74
CA PHE A 1116 -32.98 -3.68 -4.82
C PHE A 1116 -32.70 -4.13 -3.38
N SER A 1117 -33.16 -3.34 -2.42
CA SER A 1117 -33.11 -3.63 -0.99
C SER A 1117 -34.44 -3.31 -0.34
N GLN A 1118 -34.89 -4.19 0.55
CA GLN A 1118 -36.16 -4.06 1.28
C GLN A 1118 -35.94 -3.77 2.77
N ASP A 1119 -34.68 -3.71 3.21
CA ASP A 1119 -34.23 -3.56 4.59
C ASP A 1119 -33.28 -2.36 4.74
N ASN A 1120 -33.60 -1.29 3.99
CA ASN A 1120 -32.89 -0.02 3.97
C ASN A 1120 -31.38 -0.12 3.66
N GLY A 1121 -31.00 -1.05 2.78
CA GLY A 1121 -29.64 -1.22 2.29
C GLY A 1121 -28.80 -2.21 3.10
N SER A 1122 -29.40 -2.92 4.07
CA SER A 1122 -28.71 -3.93 4.86
C SER A 1122 -28.40 -5.18 4.03
N THR A 1123 -29.31 -5.57 3.15
CA THR A 1123 -29.12 -6.61 2.14
C THR A 1123 -29.56 -6.11 0.77
N TRP A 1124 -28.84 -6.57 -0.26
CA TRP A 1124 -29.11 -6.24 -1.66
C TRP A 1124 -29.46 -7.52 -2.41
N LYS A 1125 -30.39 -7.43 -3.36
CA LYS A 1125 -30.81 -8.53 -4.23
C LYS A 1125 -30.79 -8.09 -5.68
N PHE A 1126 -30.43 -8.99 -6.59
CA PHE A 1126 -30.51 -8.72 -8.03
C PHE A 1126 -31.97 -8.75 -8.50
N VAL A 1127 -32.36 -7.83 -9.37
CA VAL A 1127 -33.75 -7.75 -9.88
C VAL A 1127 -34.12 -8.91 -10.82
N GLN A 1128 -33.12 -9.61 -11.37
CA GLN A 1128 -33.30 -10.71 -12.33
C GLN A 1128 -33.78 -12.00 -11.68
N ASP A 1129 -33.19 -12.37 -10.55
CA ASP A 1129 -33.39 -13.68 -9.93
C ASP A 1129 -33.66 -13.62 -8.42
N GLY A 1130 -33.64 -12.42 -7.80
CA GLY A 1130 -33.85 -12.24 -6.38
C GLY A 1130 -32.72 -12.80 -5.50
N THR A 1131 -31.61 -13.26 -6.08
CA THR A 1131 -30.46 -13.77 -5.34
C THR A 1131 -29.83 -12.66 -4.51
N ALA A 1132 -29.46 -12.98 -3.27
CA ALA A 1132 -28.77 -12.03 -2.41
C ALA A 1132 -27.39 -11.69 -2.99
N GLY A 1133 -27.05 -10.41 -3.01
CA GLY A 1133 -25.70 -9.89 -3.27
C GLY A 1133 -24.72 -10.19 -2.14
N THR A 1134 -24.97 -11.20 -1.31
CA THR A 1134 -24.07 -11.59 -0.21
C THR A 1134 -22.81 -12.28 -0.72
N ALA A 1135 -22.84 -12.88 -1.91
CA ALA A 1135 -21.65 -13.42 -2.58
C ALA A 1135 -20.81 -12.34 -3.30
N TRP A 1136 -21.39 -11.15 -3.55
CA TRP A 1136 -20.75 -10.06 -4.30
C TRP A 1136 -21.21 -8.69 -3.74
N PRO A 1137 -20.37 -8.00 -2.96
CA PRO A 1137 -20.69 -6.70 -2.38
C PRO A 1137 -21.14 -5.68 -3.42
N ILE A 1138 -21.97 -4.72 -3.00
CA ILE A 1138 -22.29 -3.53 -3.79
C ILE A 1138 -21.01 -2.84 -4.31
N GLY A 1139 -21.04 -2.31 -5.53
CA GLY A 1139 -19.89 -1.66 -6.13
C GLY A 1139 -18.79 -2.59 -6.65
N GLN A 1140 -19.05 -3.90 -6.73
CA GLN A 1140 -18.18 -4.86 -7.42
C GLN A 1140 -18.81 -5.32 -8.74
N ARG A 1141 -17.98 -5.37 -9.79
CA ARG A 1141 -18.42 -5.87 -11.09
C ARG A 1141 -18.59 -7.39 -11.07
N LEU A 1142 -19.74 -7.88 -11.52
CA LEU A 1142 -19.96 -9.32 -11.73
C LEU A 1142 -19.02 -9.87 -12.83
N PRO A 1143 -18.63 -11.15 -12.76
CA PRO A 1143 -17.85 -11.80 -13.80
C PRO A 1143 -18.48 -11.65 -15.19
N ALA A 1144 -17.64 -11.52 -16.22
CA ALA A 1144 -18.12 -11.41 -17.59
C ALA A 1144 -18.97 -12.63 -17.99
N GLY A 1145 -20.11 -12.37 -18.64
CA GLY A 1145 -21.04 -13.43 -19.08
C GLY A 1145 -22.09 -13.82 -18.03
N ASP A 1146 -22.07 -13.24 -16.82
CA ASP A 1146 -23.13 -13.45 -15.85
C ASP A 1146 -24.48 -12.94 -16.38
N SER A 1147 -25.51 -13.77 -16.30
CA SER A 1147 -26.87 -13.47 -16.79
C SER A 1147 -27.54 -12.27 -16.11
N ARG A 1148 -27.02 -11.83 -14.95
CA ARG A 1148 -27.49 -10.65 -14.21
C ARG A 1148 -26.88 -9.34 -14.72
N ILE A 1149 -25.98 -9.39 -15.70
CA ILE A 1149 -25.43 -8.20 -16.37
C ILE A 1149 -26.35 -7.80 -17.53
N LEU A 1150 -26.91 -6.59 -17.46
CA LEU A 1150 -27.72 -6.03 -18.53
C LEU A 1150 -26.86 -5.22 -19.50
N THR A 1151 -27.00 -5.45 -20.81
CA THR A 1151 -26.27 -4.71 -21.85
C THR A 1151 -27.25 -4.24 -22.92
N GLY A 1152 -27.08 -3.02 -23.43
CA GLY A 1152 -27.92 -2.49 -24.53
C GLY A 1152 -29.37 -2.16 -24.16
N THR A 1153 -29.73 -2.23 -22.87
CA THR A 1153 -31.03 -1.81 -22.35
C THR A 1153 -30.86 -0.76 -21.26
N THR A 1154 -31.82 0.14 -21.13
CA THR A 1154 -31.91 1.12 -20.04
C THR A 1154 -33.22 1.04 -19.27
N THR A 1155 -33.86 -0.14 -19.33
CA THR A 1155 -35.13 -0.44 -18.67
C THR A 1155 -35.13 -1.86 -18.12
N TYR A 1156 -35.80 -2.06 -16.99
CA TYR A 1156 -36.09 -3.36 -16.39
C TYR A 1156 -37.43 -3.32 -15.67
N THR A 1157 -38.21 -4.42 -15.70
CA THR A 1157 -39.48 -4.53 -14.99
C THR A 1157 -39.32 -5.48 -13.80
N LEU A 1158 -39.37 -4.94 -12.58
CA LEU A 1158 -39.27 -5.74 -11.35
C LEU A 1158 -40.66 -6.26 -10.95
N ASN A 1159 -40.80 -7.57 -10.82
CA ASN A 1159 -42.03 -8.18 -10.30
C ASN A 1159 -42.13 -7.94 -8.79
N THR A 1160 -43.26 -7.44 -8.32
CA THR A 1160 -43.47 -7.07 -6.92
C THR A 1160 -44.76 -7.67 -6.36
N PRO A 1161 -44.88 -9.01 -6.24
CA PRO A 1161 -46.04 -9.64 -5.61
C PRO A 1161 -46.16 -9.23 -4.14
N SER A 1162 -47.38 -9.15 -3.62
CA SER A 1162 -47.63 -8.69 -2.24
C SER A 1162 -47.04 -9.60 -1.16
N SER A 1163 -46.81 -10.88 -1.44
CA SER A 1163 -46.15 -11.83 -0.53
C SER A 1163 -44.69 -11.48 -0.26
N ASP A 1164 -43.99 -11.01 -1.29
CA ASP A 1164 -42.53 -10.81 -1.25
C ASP A 1164 -42.17 -9.33 -1.10
N PHE A 1165 -43.09 -8.43 -1.47
CA PHE A 1165 -42.97 -6.98 -1.34
C PHE A 1165 -44.14 -6.42 -0.51
N PRO A 1166 -44.08 -6.53 0.84
CA PRO A 1166 -45.07 -5.91 1.72
C PRO A 1166 -45.04 -4.38 1.62
N GLU A 1167 -46.02 -3.72 2.23
CA GLU A 1167 -46.02 -2.25 2.34
C GLU A 1167 -44.75 -1.78 3.06
N GLY A 1168 -44.00 -0.86 2.44
CA GLY A 1168 -42.70 -0.42 2.97
C GLY A 1168 -41.78 0.23 1.95
N ASN A 1169 -40.58 0.59 2.41
CA ASN A 1169 -39.53 1.17 1.58
C ASN A 1169 -38.81 0.09 0.78
N VAL A 1170 -38.59 0.36 -0.51
CA VAL A 1170 -37.73 -0.43 -1.38
C VAL A 1170 -36.71 0.51 -2.00
N ILE A 1171 -35.43 0.29 -1.72
CA ILE A 1171 -34.35 1.01 -2.38
C ILE A 1171 -34.04 0.30 -3.68
N ILE A 1172 -34.03 1.04 -4.79
CA ILE A 1172 -33.62 0.55 -6.10
C ILE A 1172 -32.29 1.21 -6.44
N ARG A 1173 -31.32 0.43 -6.93
CA ARG A 1173 -29.99 0.90 -7.31
C ARG A 1173 -29.64 0.38 -8.70
N VAL A 1174 -29.13 1.26 -9.55
CA VAL A 1174 -28.58 0.91 -10.87
C VAL A 1174 -27.11 1.28 -10.85
N GLU A 1175 -26.25 0.30 -11.06
CA GLU A 1175 -24.82 0.47 -11.22
C GLU A 1175 -24.45 0.32 -12.70
N ALA A 1176 -23.54 1.16 -13.18
CA ALA A 1176 -23.08 1.25 -14.56
C ALA A 1176 -21.57 1.06 -14.60
N TYR A 1177 -21.13 0.05 -15.36
CA TYR A 1177 -19.74 -0.34 -15.54
C TYR A 1177 -19.37 -0.23 -17.01
N ARG A 1178 -18.18 0.28 -17.32
CA ARG A 1178 -17.66 0.26 -18.69
C ARG A 1178 -17.16 -1.14 -19.01
N SER A 1179 -17.52 -1.68 -20.17
CA SER A 1179 -17.04 -2.99 -20.60
C SER A 1179 -15.51 -2.99 -20.65
N ASN A 1180 -14.86 -4.08 -20.25
CA ASN A 1180 -13.40 -4.22 -20.17
C ASN A 1180 -12.65 -3.29 -19.20
N PHE A 1181 -13.35 -2.50 -18.37
CA PHE A 1181 -12.73 -1.78 -17.26
C PHE A 1181 -13.17 -2.40 -15.92
N SER A 1182 -12.20 -2.76 -15.10
CA SER A 1182 -12.45 -3.33 -13.77
C SER A 1182 -12.66 -2.24 -12.71
N LEU A 1183 -12.01 -1.09 -12.91
CA LEU A 1183 -12.05 0.05 -12.00
C LEU A 1183 -13.05 1.11 -12.45
N HIS A 1184 -13.51 1.83 -11.43
CA HIS A 1184 -14.41 2.95 -11.48
C HIS A 1184 -15.80 2.57 -12.00
N TYR A 1185 -16.83 3.06 -11.34
CA TYR A 1185 -18.20 2.81 -11.76
C TYR A 1185 -19.08 4.00 -11.42
N SER A 1186 -20.32 3.95 -11.86
CA SER A 1186 -21.30 4.99 -11.54
C SER A 1186 -22.58 4.34 -11.09
N TYR A 1187 -23.28 4.95 -10.15
CA TYR A 1187 -24.55 4.42 -9.69
C TYR A 1187 -25.56 5.53 -9.43
N HIS A 1188 -26.82 5.16 -9.41
CA HIS A 1188 -27.87 5.99 -8.84
C HIS A 1188 -28.82 5.10 -8.05
N GLN A 1189 -29.30 5.63 -6.93
CA GLN A 1189 -30.25 4.93 -6.10
C GLN A 1189 -31.46 5.81 -5.80
N PHE A 1190 -32.60 5.17 -5.60
CA PHE A 1190 -33.86 5.82 -5.29
C PHE A 1190 -34.64 4.98 -4.29
N THR A 1191 -35.12 5.61 -3.23
CA THR A 1191 -36.01 4.97 -2.26
C THR A 1191 -37.46 5.15 -2.71
N ALA A 1192 -38.06 4.06 -3.17
CA ALA A 1192 -39.46 3.97 -3.52
C ALA A 1192 -40.28 3.51 -2.29
N TYR A 1193 -41.48 4.06 -2.10
CA TYR A 1193 -42.43 3.57 -1.09
C TYR A 1193 -43.52 2.76 -1.78
N VAL A 1194 -43.60 1.46 -1.48
CA VAL A 1194 -44.64 0.56 -1.99
C VAL A 1194 -45.82 0.59 -1.04
N ARG A 1195 -46.98 1.03 -1.53
CA ARG A 1195 -48.25 1.00 -0.78
C ARG A 1195 -49.07 -0.23 -1.16
N ARG A 1196 -49.62 -0.94 -0.19
CA ARG A 1196 -50.59 -2.02 -0.40
C ARG A 1196 -51.95 -1.59 0.13
N THR A 1197 -53.01 -1.66 -0.68
CA THR A 1197 -54.36 -1.51 -0.14
C THR A 1197 -54.75 -2.82 0.55
N SER A 1198 -55.01 -2.72 1.85
CA SER A 1198 -55.59 -3.79 2.67
C SER A 1198 -57.02 -4.11 2.27
#